data_AF-A0A7V1H3P1-F1
#
_entry.id   AF-A0A7V1H3P1-F1
#
_cell.length_a   1.000
_cell.length_b   1.000
_cell.length_c   1.000
_cell.angle_alpha   90.00
_cell.angle_beta   90.00
_cell.angle_gamma   90.00
#
_symmetry.space_group_name_H-M   'P 1'
#
loop_
_entity.id
_entity.type
_entity.pdbx_description
1 polymer ?
#
loop_
_entity_poly.entity_id
_entity_poly.type
_entity_poly.pdbx_seq_one_letter_code
_entity_poly.pdbx_strand_id
1 'polypeptide(L)'
;MSIYDSADTLIEAISTGSGQVTGFGSDTITIDPANDLAGGMECYVLIESGALEDTSANDFAGIADTTTWNFTIDSLPYAASATSRSNTEVIVYFSEAVDQTTAESTLNYSIDNGALAVATATRDTADNKKVTLATDSQGDGTIYTIVISNVEDLTGNAVAATSMVFIGTGTTDNTAPRIISAGLVDSDTVEVQFSEPVELSSSGKETNYSIIDNTGSPVTVTTAARQTDTSKVRLDISGTFTESLYTLTVANVTDGMGNPVVSPDDTAYFAGEGTVPKKLNDGVVIVDPMGEGTNEFSMLTKYKGMIYMGPSGTDDKFFRVNPDGSDPELVTFLFTTDGINYTTSLDPGPDTFNGTEDGIDYITGGTVRVDGTLTECLFIGPSKSSGHLNYIYYTTDSGSTLKFRPVDLDGTNDLLGPATKGVSSMIVFNGNLYIGFPDTGGKRPYMLKIVNIVEIPVVETDVFNLNADDMPRIGKNGTPLNKGNDVGIDSFGVLNDRLYVANGGAAAADQDGGIIRSTTNDPAPFPGTGPDWVDNTPATVAEWDNSGSNRFSKELQGTNKLIPADKAFPAMAVFNGKLFTIRNTTGVSGGPQLWKYDGTNPWELVASNGAGITNMGDADNASITLLVLNGDRLYVGYDNAVDGVQLWRTVDGVTDPALEADFEQVSTSGFGDAANNQRIYNGISIASEGTDYLWILCGKAAGSLRVYRTNNN
;
A
#
# COMPACT_ATOMS: atom_id res chain seq x y z
N MET A 1 -13.06 -74.58 35.01
CA MET A 1 -13.49 -73.44 34.16
C MET A 1 -12.26 -72.61 33.88
N SER A 2 -12.15 -71.98 32.72
CA SER A 2 -10.95 -71.22 32.34
C SER A 2 -11.33 -69.96 31.57
N ILE A 3 -10.68 -68.85 31.87
CA ILE A 3 -10.83 -67.57 31.18
C ILE A 3 -9.57 -67.35 30.35
N TYR A 4 -9.75 -67.00 29.09
CA TYR A 4 -8.66 -66.73 28.14
C TYR A 4 -8.84 -65.34 27.52
N ASP A 5 -7.75 -64.71 27.11
CA ASP A 5 -7.78 -63.55 26.23
C ASP A 5 -8.04 -63.97 24.76
N SER A 6 -8.30 -63.00 23.87
CA SER A 6 -8.51 -63.25 22.45
C SER A 6 -7.28 -63.73 21.68
N ALA A 7 -6.11 -63.80 22.32
CA ALA A 7 -4.88 -64.39 21.77
C ALA A 7 -4.65 -65.83 22.28
N ASP A 8 -5.69 -66.47 22.83
CA ASP A 8 -5.67 -67.81 23.42
C ASP A 8 -4.73 -67.94 24.64
N THR A 9 -4.38 -66.84 25.31
CA THR A 9 -3.58 -66.86 26.54
C THR A 9 -4.50 -67.09 27.73
N LEU A 10 -4.19 -68.10 28.55
CA LEU A 10 -4.91 -68.37 29.79
C LEU A 10 -4.73 -67.21 30.78
N ILE A 11 -5.83 -66.53 31.12
CA ILE A 11 -5.88 -65.49 32.15
C ILE A 11 -5.99 -66.15 33.52
N GLU A 12 -6.96 -67.05 33.70
CA GLU A 12 -7.16 -67.75 34.96
C GLU A 12 -7.85 -69.11 34.76
N ALA A 13 -7.36 -70.14 35.46
CA ALA A 13 -8.03 -71.44 35.57
C ALA A 13 -8.70 -71.55 36.95
N ILE A 14 -10.02 -71.73 36.94
CA ILE A 14 -10.89 -71.69 38.11
C ILE A 14 -11.46 -73.10 38.35
N SER A 15 -11.10 -73.70 39.49
CA SER A 15 -11.64 -74.99 39.94
C SER A 15 -13.07 -74.80 40.47
N THR A 16 -14.00 -75.70 40.11
CA THR A 16 -15.39 -75.62 40.59
C THR A 16 -15.54 -75.89 42.08
N GLY A 17 -14.52 -76.45 42.73
CA GLY A 17 -14.46 -76.57 44.20
C GLY A 17 -13.86 -75.36 44.91
N SER A 18 -13.48 -74.28 44.21
CA SER A 18 -12.87 -73.10 44.83
C SER A 18 -13.93 -72.14 45.39
N GLY A 19 -13.50 -71.20 46.23
CA GLY A 19 -14.36 -70.13 46.76
C GLY A 19 -14.77 -69.08 45.71
N GLN A 20 -14.18 -69.13 44.51
CA GLN A 20 -14.48 -68.23 43.39
C GLN A 20 -15.72 -68.67 42.62
N VAL A 21 -16.19 -69.90 42.83
CA VAL A 21 -17.41 -70.42 42.23
C VAL A 21 -18.44 -70.58 43.33
N THR A 22 -19.55 -69.85 43.24
CA THR A 22 -20.62 -69.85 44.24
C THR A 22 -21.99 -70.00 43.57
N GLY A 23 -23.04 -70.15 44.38
CA GLY A 23 -24.42 -70.33 43.85
C GLY A 23 -24.85 -71.79 43.66
N PHE A 24 -24.04 -72.77 44.10
CA PHE A 24 -24.42 -74.19 44.08
C PHE A 24 -25.76 -74.45 44.78
N GLY A 25 -26.60 -75.30 44.16
CA GLY A 25 -27.96 -75.57 44.62
C GLY A 25 -29.02 -74.57 44.12
N SER A 26 -28.63 -73.61 43.28
CA SER A 26 -29.54 -72.70 42.57
C SER A 26 -29.47 -72.89 41.05
N ASP A 27 -30.21 -72.09 40.29
CA ASP A 27 -30.15 -72.00 38.84
C ASP A 27 -29.08 -71.03 38.32
N THR A 28 -28.35 -70.36 39.22
CA THR A 28 -27.34 -69.35 38.89
C THR A 28 -26.00 -69.69 39.54
N ILE A 29 -24.95 -69.82 38.75
CA ILE A 29 -23.57 -69.97 39.23
C ILE A 29 -22.85 -68.64 39.03
N THR A 30 -22.26 -68.12 40.11
CA THR A 30 -21.44 -66.91 40.07
C THR A 30 -19.97 -67.32 40.05
N ILE A 31 -19.22 -66.77 39.11
CA ILE A 31 -17.77 -66.94 38.96
C ILE A 31 -17.12 -65.59 39.26
N ASP A 32 -16.23 -65.56 40.24
CA ASP A 32 -15.52 -64.36 40.70
C ASP A 32 -14.00 -64.60 40.57
N PRO A 33 -13.35 -64.13 39.48
CA PRO A 33 -11.90 -64.26 39.28
C PRO A 33 -11.08 -63.74 40.47
N ALA A 34 -9.87 -64.26 40.67
CA ALA A 34 -9.07 -63.92 41.85
C ALA A 34 -8.49 -62.50 41.79
N ASN A 35 -8.34 -61.97 40.58
CA ASN A 35 -7.95 -60.59 40.32
C ASN A 35 -8.93 -59.98 39.31
N ASP A 36 -9.11 -58.67 39.41
CA ASP A 36 -9.85 -57.91 38.40
C ASP A 36 -9.22 -58.11 37.02
N LEU A 37 -10.08 -58.33 36.02
CA LEU A 37 -9.63 -58.48 34.65
C LEU A 37 -9.21 -57.12 34.08
N ALA A 38 -8.11 -57.07 33.32
CA ALA A 38 -7.58 -55.82 32.79
C ALA A 38 -8.51 -55.22 31.73
N GLY A 39 -8.78 -53.91 31.83
CA GLY A 39 -9.61 -53.18 30.88
C GLY A 39 -9.05 -53.14 29.46
N GLY A 40 -9.94 -53.01 28.47
CA GLY A 40 -9.63 -53.01 27.04
C GLY A 40 -9.30 -54.39 26.45
N MET A 41 -9.51 -55.48 27.21
CA MET A 41 -9.19 -56.85 26.80
C MET A 41 -10.43 -57.61 26.35
N GLU A 42 -10.34 -58.30 25.22
CA GLU A 42 -11.34 -59.27 24.78
C GLU A 42 -11.05 -60.64 25.41
N CYS A 43 -12.08 -61.27 25.98
CA CYS A 43 -11.97 -62.51 26.73
C CYS A 43 -13.04 -63.52 26.30
N TYR A 44 -12.76 -64.81 26.51
CA TYR A 44 -13.76 -65.88 26.42
C TYR A 44 -13.62 -66.87 27.59
N VAL A 45 -14.73 -67.54 27.91
CA VAL A 45 -14.83 -68.50 29.03
C VAL A 45 -15.07 -69.90 28.49
N LEU A 46 -14.22 -70.85 28.88
CA LEU A 46 -14.41 -72.27 28.63
C LEU A 46 -14.81 -73.00 29.92
N ILE A 47 -15.77 -73.90 29.80
CA ILE A 47 -16.24 -74.78 30.88
C ILE A 47 -16.12 -76.21 30.39
N GLU A 48 -15.34 -77.03 31.10
CA GLU A 48 -15.20 -78.45 30.76
C GLU A 48 -16.55 -79.17 30.92
N SER A 49 -16.84 -80.14 30.04
CA SER A 49 -18.00 -81.01 30.19
C SER A 49 -17.95 -81.74 31.53
N GLY A 50 -19.06 -81.76 32.27
CA GLY A 50 -19.14 -82.35 33.61
C GLY A 50 -18.54 -81.49 34.73
N ALA A 51 -18.11 -80.25 34.45
CA ALA A 51 -17.63 -79.34 35.50
C ALA A 51 -18.74 -78.93 36.49
N LEU A 52 -20.00 -78.96 36.04
CA LEU A 52 -21.20 -78.72 36.83
C LEU A 52 -22.19 -79.87 36.60
N GLU A 53 -22.93 -80.25 37.61
CA GLU A 53 -23.92 -81.34 37.58
C GLU A 53 -25.23 -80.86 38.21
N ASP A 54 -26.38 -81.27 37.65
CA ASP A 54 -27.68 -80.97 38.22
C ASP A 54 -28.05 -81.93 39.39
N THR A 55 -29.15 -81.64 40.09
CA THR A 55 -29.60 -82.48 41.22
C THR A 55 -30.08 -83.88 40.82
N SER A 56 -30.24 -84.15 39.52
CA SER A 56 -30.60 -85.46 38.95
C SER A 56 -29.40 -86.20 38.37
N ALA A 57 -28.18 -85.72 38.64
CA ALA A 57 -26.91 -86.27 38.16
C ALA A 57 -26.72 -86.18 36.63
N ASN A 58 -27.27 -85.13 35.99
CA ASN A 58 -26.94 -84.81 34.60
C ASN A 58 -25.79 -83.81 34.54
N ASP A 59 -24.74 -84.17 33.81
CA ASP A 59 -23.58 -83.30 33.56
C ASP A 59 -23.96 -82.13 32.64
N PHE A 60 -23.51 -80.92 33.01
CA PHE A 60 -23.50 -79.79 32.09
C PHE A 60 -22.54 -80.11 30.93
N ALA A 61 -23.01 -79.96 29.69
CA ALA A 61 -22.23 -80.27 28.49
C ALA A 61 -20.93 -79.45 28.35
N GLY A 62 -20.79 -78.38 29.15
CA GLY A 62 -19.66 -77.47 29.09
C GLY A 62 -19.82 -76.41 28.01
N ILE A 63 -18.80 -75.56 27.91
CA ILE A 63 -18.61 -74.55 26.86
C ILE A 63 -17.20 -74.79 26.32
N ALA A 64 -17.11 -75.30 25.09
CA ALA A 64 -15.85 -75.72 24.47
C ALA A 64 -15.39 -74.80 23.34
N ASP A 65 -16.23 -73.84 22.92
CA ASP A 65 -15.92 -72.89 21.87
C ASP A 65 -15.75 -71.46 22.42
N THR A 66 -15.04 -70.63 21.68
CA THR A 66 -14.70 -69.25 22.07
C THR A 66 -15.83 -68.25 21.79
N THR A 67 -16.92 -68.67 21.16
CA THR A 67 -17.98 -67.78 20.68
C THR A 67 -19.23 -67.80 21.55
N THR A 68 -19.43 -68.84 22.34
CA THR A 68 -20.61 -69.00 23.20
C THR A 68 -20.59 -68.03 24.38
N TRP A 69 -19.44 -67.86 25.05
CA TRP A 69 -19.29 -66.91 26.14
C TRP A 69 -18.00 -66.09 25.95
N ASN A 70 -18.11 -65.00 25.18
CA ASN A 70 -17.07 -63.99 25.02
C ASN A 70 -17.58 -62.61 25.41
N PHE A 71 -16.68 -61.73 25.82
CA PHE A 71 -16.96 -60.35 26.20
C PHE A 71 -15.69 -59.49 26.10
N THR A 72 -15.86 -58.19 25.98
CA THR A 72 -14.77 -57.20 26.07
C THR A 72 -14.88 -56.48 27.40
N ILE A 73 -13.76 -56.36 28.11
CA ILE A 73 -13.69 -55.60 29.36
C ILE A 73 -13.47 -54.14 28.98
N ASP A 74 -14.27 -53.25 29.56
CA ASP A 74 -14.19 -51.82 29.28
C ASP A 74 -12.87 -51.21 29.75
N SER A 75 -12.37 -50.17 29.06
CA SER A 75 -11.21 -49.42 29.53
C SER A 75 -11.63 -48.31 30.49
N LEU A 76 -10.80 -47.99 31.48
CA LEU A 76 -11.06 -46.80 32.30
C LEU A 76 -10.81 -45.54 31.47
N PRO A 77 -11.70 -44.54 31.52
CA PRO A 77 -11.49 -43.29 30.80
C PRO A 77 -10.33 -42.49 31.42
N TYR A 78 -9.59 -41.78 30.58
CA TYR A 78 -8.58 -40.81 31.02
C TYR A 78 -8.63 -39.54 30.17
N ALA A 79 -8.22 -38.41 30.76
CA ALA A 79 -8.06 -37.16 30.03
C ALA A 79 -6.75 -37.20 29.22
N ALA A 80 -6.85 -37.09 27.90
CA ALA A 80 -5.74 -37.24 26.95
C ALA A 80 -4.98 -35.93 26.71
N SER A 81 -5.67 -34.78 26.68
CA SER A 81 -5.04 -33.47 26.55
C SER A 81 -5.92 -32.34 27.06
N ALA A 82 -5.28 -31.22 27.43
CA ALA A 82 -5.92 -29.93 27.63
C ALA A 82 -5.13 -28.86 26.87
N THR A 83 -5.84 -28.02 26.11
CA THR A 83 -5.22 -26.90 25.38
C THR A 83 -6.12 -25.67 25.44
N SER A 84 -5.53 -24.49 25.57
CA SER A 84 -6.27 -23.24 25.43
C SER A 84 -6.74 -23.07 23.99
N ARG A 85 -8.02 -22.77 23.81
CA ARG A 85 -8.62 -22.38 22.52
C ARG A 85 -8.59 -20.86 22.34
N SER A 86 -8.79 -20.14 23.45
CA SER A 86 -8.74 -18.69 23.57
C SER A 86 -8.33 -18.33 25.00
N ASN A 87 -8.23 -17.05 25.33
CA ASN A 87 -7.88 -16.61 26.69
C ASN A 87 -8.99 -16.87 27.72
N THR A 88 -10.18 -17.32 27.31
CA THR A 88 -11.28 -17.68 28.21
C THR A 88 -11.83 -19.07 27.92
N GLU A 89 -11.15 -19.89 27.12
CA GLU A 89 -11.61 -21.24 26.79
C GLU A 89 -10.46 -22.26 26.82
N VAL A 90 -10.74 -23.42 27.41
CA VAL A 90 -9.85 -24.59 27.41
C VAL A 90 -10.60 -25.77 26.82
N ILE A 91 -10.00 -26.49 25.87
CA ILE A 91 -10.53 -27.75 25.36
C ILE A 91 -9.84 -28.89 26.09
N VAL A 92 -10.63 -29.83 26.60
CA VAL A 92 -10.18 -31.10 27.16
C VAL A 92 -10.64 -32.25 26.26
N TYR A 93 -9.71 -33.10 25.83
CA TYR A 93 -10.03 -34.35 25.13
C TYR A 93 -9.85 -35.54 26.06
N PHE A 94 -10.78 -36.49 26.01
CA PHE A 94 -10.75 -37.76 26.73
C PHE A 94 -10.41 -38.93 25.80
N SER A 95 -9.95 -40.05 26.37
CA SER A 95 -9.63 -41.28 25.64
C SER A 95 -10.85 -41.88 24.92
N GLU A 96 -12.03 -41.70 25.51
CA GLU A 96 -13.30 -42.26 25.06
C GLU A 96 -14.47 -41.30 25.33
N ALA A 97 -15.68 -41.73 24.94
CA ALA A 97 -16.87 -40.90 25.07
C ALA A 97 -17.24 -40.77 26.55
N VAL A 98 -17.44 -39.54 27.02
CA VAL A 98 -17.78 -39.25 28.41
C VAL A 98 -19.27 -39.04 28.59
N ASP A 99 -19.82 -39.42 29.74
CA ASP A 99 -21.20 -39.11 30.14
C ASP A 99 -21.41 -37.59 30.18
N GLN A 100 -22.58 -37.15 29.73
CA GLN A 100 -22.86 -35.74 29.59
C GLN A 100 -22.95 -35.04 30.94
N THR A 101 -23.61 -35.68 31.90
CA THR A 101 -23.92 -35.05 33.20
C THR A 101 -22.64 -34.82 33.98
N THR A 102 -21.75 -35.81 34.00
CA THR A 102 -20.48 -35.72 34.71
C THR A 102 -19.46 -34.85 33.96
N ALA A 103 -19.43 -34.88 32.63
CA ALA A 103 -18.56 -34.04 31.82
C ALA A 103 -18.95 -32.55 31.83
N GLU A 104 -20.22 -32.22 32.03
CA GLU A 104 -20.71 -30.83 32.10
C GLU A 104 -20.72 -30.26 33.52
N SER A 105 -20.30 -31.06 34.52
CA SER A 105 -20.13 -30.61 35.90
C SER A 105 -18.82 -29.86 36.07
N THR A 106 -18.88 -28.54 36.32
CA THR A 106 -17.67 -27.72 36.54
C THR A 106 -16.86 -28.15 37.76
N LEU A 107 -17.47 -28.84 38.73
CA LEU A 107 -16.79 -29.35 39.93
C LEU A 107 -15.75 -30.44 39.63
N ASN A 108 -15.79 -31.02 38.43
CA ASN A 108 -14.87 -32.05 37.97
C ASN A 108 -13.57 -31.47 37.36
N TYR A 109 -13.46 -30.14 37.28
CA TYR A 109 -12.34 -29.41 36.69
C TYR A 109 -11.83 -28.34 37.66
N SER A 110 -10.56 -28.41 38.06
CA SER A 110 -9.92 -27.41 38.92
C SER A 110 -8.63 -26.92 38.29
N ILE A 111 -8.54 -25.63 37.98
CA ILE A 111 -7.35 -25.02 37.36
C ILE A 111 -6.59 -24.23 38.44
N ASP A 112 -5.32 -24.55 38.64
CA ASP A 112 -4.43 -23.99 39.65
C ASP A 112 -5.09 -23.89 41.03
N ASN A 113 -5.68 -25.00 41.48
CA ASN A 113 -6.38 -25.11 42.76
C ASN A 113 -7.53 -24.08 42.90
N GLY A 114 -8.22 -23.79 41.79
CA GLY A 114 -9.36 -22.88 41.71
C GLY A 114 -8.99 -21.41 41.54
N ALA A 115 -7.70 -21.08 41.30
CA ALA A 115 -7.28 -19.71 41.06
C ALA A 115 -7.80 -19.14 39.72
N LEU A 116 -7.96 -20.00 38.71
CA LEU A 116 -8.65 -19.67 37.47
C LEU A 116 -10.03 -20.35 37.48
N ALA A 117 -11.10 -19.57 37.56
CA ALA A 117 -12.44 -20.15 37.67
C ALA A 117 -12.86 -20.84 36.37
N VAL A 118 -13.60 -21.95 36.49
CA VAL A 118 -14.28 -22.62 35.38
C VAL A 118 -15.77 -22.25 35.46
N ALA A 119 -16.21 -21.40 34.54
CA ALA A 119 -17.58 -20.89 34.50
C ALA A 119 -18.57 -21.95 33.98
N THR A 120 -18.19 -22.67 32.93
CA THR A 120 -19.01 -23.74 32.33
C THR A 120 -18.13 -24.86 31.81
N ALA A 121 -18.68 -26.08 31.78
CA ALA A 121 -18.14 -27.21 31.01
C ALA A 121 -19.24 -27.68 30.04
N THR A 122 -18.89 -27.93 28.78
CA THR A 122 -19.84 -28.32 27.75
C THR A 122 -19.27 -29.46 26.92
N ARG A 123 -19.95 -30.61 26.90
CA ARG A 123 -19.54 -31.75 26.06
C ARG A 123 -19.97 -31.48 24.62
N ASP A 124 -19.06 -31.67 23.68
CA ASP A 124 -19.34 -31.51 22.26
C ASP A 124 -20.37 -32.56 21.81
N THR A 125 -21.37 -32.15 21.03
CA THR A 125 -22.46 -33.02 20.57
C THR A 125 -22.09 -33.88 19.37
N ALA A 126 -21.04 -33.51 18.63
CA ALA A 126 -20.54 -34.24 17.48
C ALA A 126 -19.36 -35.16 17.86
N ASP A 127 -18.54 -34.72 18.82
CA ASP A 127 -17.45 -35.51 19.40
C ASP A 127 -17.61 -35.66 20.91
N ASN A 128 -18.26 -36.74 21.34
CA ASN A 128 -18.54 -36.99 22.76
C ASN A 128 -17.29 -37.22 23.62
N LYS A 129 -16.07 -37.18 23.05
CA LYS A 129 -14.80 -37.23 23.78
C LYS A 129 -14.26 -35.84 24.14
N LYS A 130 -14.89 -34.77 23.67
CA LYS A 130 -14.39 -33.40 23.78
C LYS A 130 -15.27 -32.58 24.72
N VAL A 131 -14.63 -31.87 25.65
CA VAL A 131 -15.28 -30.92 26.55
C VAL A 131 -14.63 -29.54 26.37
N THR A 132 -15.46 -28.51 26.21
CA THR A 132 -15.01 -27.11 26.21
C THR A 132 -15.32 -26.50 27.56
N LEU A 133 -14.30 -26.00 28.24
CA LEU A 133 -14.40 -25.26 29.48
C LEU A 133 -14.36 -23.77 29.17
N ALA A 134 -15.31 -23.00 29.70
CA ALA A 134 -15.19 -21.55 29.76
C ALA A 134 -14.48 -21.17 31.07
N THR A 135 -13.47 -20.33 31.00
CA THR A 135 -12.65 -19.91 32.16
C THR A 135 -12.66 -18.40 32.33
N ASP A 136 -12.19 -17.93 33.49
CA ASP A 136 -11.70 -16.56 33.61
C ASP A 136 -10.53 -16.30 32.64
N SER A 137 -10.17 -15.03 32.44
CA SER A 137 -9.09 -14.65 31.52
C SER A 137 -7.74 -15.24 31.94
N GLN A 138 -7.13 -15.96 31.01
CA GLN A 138 -5.81 -16.57 31.11
C GLN A 138 -4.73 -15.53 30.80
N GLY A 139 -3.57 -15.60 31.47
CA GLY A 139 -2.39 -14.80 31.17
C GLY A 139 -1.60 -15.38 30.00
N ASP A 140 -1.03 -14.51 29.16
CA ASP A 140 -0.20 -14.92 28.02
C ASP A 140 1.04 -15.68 28.51
N GLY A 141 1.36 -16.78 27.83
CA GLY A 141 2.50 -17.65 28.15
C GLY A 141 2.45 -18.28 29.55
N THR A 142 1.36 -18.08 30.31
CA THR A 142 1.23 -18.59 31.67
C THR A 142 0.92 -20.08 31.63
N ILE A 143 1.70 -20.89 32.33
CA ILE A 143 1.47 -22.34 32.42
C ILE A 143 0.46 -22.58 33.54
N TYR A 144 -0.69 -23.12 33.18
CA TYR A 144 -1.75 -23.51 34.09
C TYR A 144 -1.75 -25.02 34.31
N THR A 145 -2.02 -25.47 35.53
CA THR A 145 -2.24 -26.88 35.86
C THR A 145 -3.72 -27.14 36.05
N ILE A 146 -4.31 -28.02 35.24
CA ILE A 146 -5.70 -28.49 35.41
C ILE A 146 -5.71 -29.87 36.06
N VAL A 147 -6.53 -30.03 37.10
CA VAL A 147 -6.86 -31.30 37.75
C VAL A 147 -8.27 -31.71 37.31
N ILE A 148 -8.39 -32.94 36.82
CA ILE A 148 -9.66 -33.52 36.32
C ILE A 148 -9.98 -34.77 37.13
N SER A 149 -11.22 -34.91 37.59
CA SER A 149 -11.69 -36.08 38.35
C SER A 149 -13.20 -36.30 38.19
N ASN A 150 -13.68 -37.52 38.44
CA ASN A 150 -15.12 -37.87 38.49
C ASN A 150 -15.92 -37.61 37.19
N VAL A 151 -15.24 -37.43 36.05
CA VAL A 151 -15.88 -37.48 34.73
C VAL A 151 -16.05 -38.95 34.38
N GLU A 152 -17.29 -39.40 34.16
CA GLU A 152 -17.60 -40.80 33.86
C GLU A 152 -17.62 -41.04 32.35
N ASP A 153 -17.35 -42.27 31.91
CA ASP A 153 -17.68 -42.75 30.57
C ASP A 153 -19.18 -43.07 30.47
N LEU A 154 -19.60 -43.66 29.34
CA LEU A 154 -21.00 -44.06 29.13
C LEU A 154 -21.42 -45.32 29.90
N THR A 155 -20.48 -46.06 30.51
CA THR A 155 -20.75 -47.28 31.28
C THR A 155 -20.68 -47.04 32.79
N GLY A 156 -20.28 -45.84 33.21
CA GLY A 156 -20.25 -45.36 34.59
C GLY A 156 -18.88 -45.44 35.26
N ASN A 157 -17.79 -45.71 34.52
CA ASN A 157 -16.46 -45.67 35.10
C ASN A 157 -15.93 -44.24 35.14
N ALA A 158 -15.40 -43.82 36.28
CA ALA A 158 -14.89 -42.46 36.46
C ALA A 158 -13.40 -42.34 36.10
N VAL A 159 -13.03 -41.21 35.50
CA VAL A 159 -11.65 -40.77 35.35
C VAL A 159 -11.02 -40.64 36.74
N ALA A 160 -9.93 -41.39 36.97
CA ALA A 160 -9.11 -41.23 38.16
C ALA A 160 -8.50 -39.82 38.19
N ALA A 161 -8.40 -39.23 39.39
CA ALA A 161 -7.87 -37.87 39.55
C ALA A 161 -6.49 -37.73 38.89
N THR A 162 -6.42 -36.89 37.87
CA THR A 162 -5.21 -36.67 37.06
C THR A 162 -4.97 -35.18 36.87
N SER A 163 -3.72 -34.81 36.61
CA SER A 163 -3.32 -33.43 36.37
C SER A 163 -2.55 -33.31 35.06
N MET A 164 -2.80 -32.23 34.33
CA MET A 164 -2.11 -31.88 33.08
C MET A 164 -1.87 -30.38 33.02
N VAL A 165 -1.02 -29.95 32.09
CA VAL A 165 -0.70 -28.54 31.90
C VAL A 165 -1.19 -28.04 30.55
N PHE A 166 -1.56 -26.77 30.50
CA PHE A 166 -1.80 -26.03 29.27
C PHE A 166 -1.17 -24.64 29.38
N ILE A 167 -0.91 -23.99 28.24
CA ILE A 167 -0.33 -22.64 28.19
C ILE A 167 -1.46 -21.67 27.83
N GLY A 168 -1.68 -20.67 28.68
CA GLY A 168 -2.64 -19.60 28.43
C GLY A 168 -2.23 -18.75 27.24
N THR A 169 -3.19 -18.38 26.40
CA THR A 169 -2.92 -17.60 25.17
C THR A 169 -2.97 -16.09 25.39
N GLY A 170 -3.44 -15.62 26.55
CA GLY A 170 -3.59 -14.20 26.86
C GLY A 170 -4.48 -13.41 25.90
N THR A 171 -4.63 -12.11 26.16
CA THR A 171 -5.14 -11.14 25.19
C THR A 171 -3.96 -10.58 24.40
N THR A 172 -3.34 -11.35 23.51
CA THR A 172 -2.31 -10.78 22.62
C THR A 172 -2.98 -10.02 21.49
N ASP A 173 -3.42 -8.80 21.79
CA ASP A 173 -3.57 -7.77 20.77
C ASP A 173 -2.25 -7.02 20.68
N ASN A 174 -1.60 -7.12 19.53
CA ASN A 174 -0.39 -6.36 19.20
C ASN A 174 -0.67 -5.35 18.08
N THR A 175 -1.93 -5.18 17.69
CA THR A 175 -2.32 -4.24 16.65
C THR A 175 -2.49 -2.89 17.30
N ALA A 176 -1.78 -1.88 16.82
CA ALA A 176 -2.04 -0.52 17.26
C ALA A 176 -3.36 -0.02 16.65
N PRO A 177 -4.15 0.79 17.38
CA PRO A 177 -5.25 1.52 16.78
C PRO A 177 -4.69 2.48 15.72
N ARG A 178 -5.35 2.55 14.56
CA ARG A 178 -5.09 3.55 13.52
C ARG A 178 -6.25 4.50 13.36
N ILE A 179 -6.00 5.71 12.88
CA ILE A 179 -7.09 6.61 12.50
C ILE A 179 -7.67 6.13 11.17
N ILE A 180 -8.99 6.05 11.08
CA ILE A 180 -9.72 5.77 9.83
C ILE A 180 -10.22 7.06 9.20
N SER A 181 -10.72 7.99 10.01
CA SER A 181 -11.20 9.29 9.51
C SER A 181 -11.30 10.32 10.63
N ALA A 182 -11.33 11.59 10.23
CA ALA A 182 -11.77 12.70 11.05
C ALA A 182 -12.85 13.47 10.27
N GLY A 183 -13.88 13.97 10.96
CA GLY A 183 -14.96 14.74 10.31
C GLY A 183 -15.69 15.64 11.29
N LEU A 184 -16.15 16.79 10.81
CA LEU A 184 -16.90 17.72 11.65
C LEU A 184 -18.21 17.11 12.14
N VAL A 185 -18.50 17.34 13.42
CA VAL A 185 -19.83 17.13 14.02
C VAL A 185 -20.63 18.43 13.94
N ASP A 186 -19.95 19.55 14.18
CA ASP A 186 -20.45 20.92 14.08
C ASP A 186 -19.26 21.89 13.94
N SER A 187 -19.49 23.18 14.16
CA SER A 187 -18.50 24.24 13.91
C SER A 187 -17.28 24.22 14.82
N ASP A 188 -17.32 23.55 15.97
CA ASP A 188 -16.25 23.53 16.97
C ASP A 188 -15.91 22.13 17.50
N THR A 189 -16.59 21.09 17.00
CA THR A 189 -16.33 19.68 17.33
C THR A 189 -15.97 18.85 16.09
N VAL A 190 -14.88 18.08 16.17
CA VAL A 190 -14.49 17.05 15.19
C VAL A 190 -14.56 15.66 15.81
N GLU A 191 -15.12 14.68 15.10
CA GLU A 191 -15.15 13.26 15.48
C GLU A 191 -14.04 12.49 14.76
N VAL A 192 -13.24 11.77 15.53
CA VAL A 192 -12.15 10.90 15.08
C VAL A 192 -12.61 9.46 15.22
N GLN A 193 -12.54 8.69 14.13
CA GLN A 193 -12.81 7.26 14.09
C GLN A 193 -11.50 6.49 14.08
N PHE A 194 -11.32 5.57 15.03
CA PHE A 194 -10.20 4.62 15.09
C PHE A 194 -10.57 3.25 14.50
N SER A 195 -9.59 2.42 14.16
CA SER A 195 -9.81 1.06 13.64
C SER A 195 -10.39 0.09 14.66
N GLU A 196 -10.30 0.44 15.94
CA GLU A 196 -10.64 -0.42 17.07
C GLU A 196 -10.95 0.43 18.32
N PRO A 197 -11.50 -0.16 19.38
CA PRO A 197 -11.69 0.51 20.66
C PRO A 197 -10.40 1.10 21.26
N VAL A 198 -10.44 2.37 21.65
CA VAL A 198 -9.31 3.05 22.33
C VAL A 198 -9.53 3.16 23.84
N GLU A 199 -8.46 3.14 24.61
CA GLU A 199 -8.46 3.21 26.07
C GLU A 199 -8.79 4.62 26.58
N LEU A 200 -9.60 4.73 27.64
CA LEU A 200 -10.18 6.01 28.07
C LEU A 200 -9.11 6.95 28.61
N SER A 201 -8.16 6.37 29.35
CA SER A 201 -7.10 7.13 30.03
C SER A 201 -6.07 7.76 29.07
N SER A 202 -6.01 7.28 27.82
CA SER A 202 -5.15 7.82 26.76
C SER A 202 -5.96 8.64 25.75
N SER A 203 -7.13 8.17 25.32
CA SER A 203 -8.01 8.90 24.38
C SER A 203 -8.69 10.14 24.96
N GLY A 204 -8.84 10.23 26.29
CA GLY A 204 -9.42 11.40 26.96
C GLY A 204 -8.43 12.53 27.29
N LYS A 205 -7.21 12.52 26.72
CA LYS A 205 -6.17 13.54 26.98
C LYS A 205 -6.05 14.46 25.79
N GLU A 206 -6.31 15.75 25.97
CA GLU A 206 -6.20 16.76 24.91
C GLU A 206 -4.79 16.85 24.34
N THR A 207 -3.76 16.66 25.18
CA THR A 207 -2.35 16.71 24.77
C THR A 207 -1.94 15.59 23.81
N ASN A 208 -2.79 14.59 23.60
CA ASN A 208 -2.58 13.51 22.64
C ASN A 208 -3.08 13.86 21.23
N TYR A 209 -3.67 15.05 21.04
CA TYR A 209 -4.24 15.51 19.78
C TYR A 209 -3.63 16.85 19.40
N SER A 210 -3.11 16.96 18.18
CA SER A 210 -2.62 18.20 17.59
C SER A 210 -3.42 18.49 16.33
N ILE A 211 -4.03 19.67 16.25
CA ILE A 211 -4.72 20.13 15.05
C ILE A 211 -3.98 21.36 14.52
N ILE A 212 -3.69 21.37 13.22
CA ILE A 212 -3.20 22.55 12.51
C ILE A 212 -4.14 22.88 11.35
N ASP A 213 -4.27 24.17 11.03
CA ASP A 213 -4.98 24.60 9.83
C ASP A 213 -4.14 24.42 8.55
N ASN A 214 -4.71 24.77 7.41
CA ASN A 214 -4.09 24.68 6.09
C ASN A 214 -2.80 25.49 5.94
N THR A 215 -2.51 26.42 6.85
CA THR A 215 -1.28 27.23 6.87
C THR A 215 -0.21 26.68 7.80
N GLY A 216 -0.54 25.64 8.58
CA GLY A 216 0.29 25.10 9.64
C GLY A 216 0.11 25.79 11.00
N SER A 217 -0.90 26.66 11.15
CA SER A 217 -1.16 27.33 12.43
C SER A 217 -1.89 26.40 13.39
N PRO A 218 -1.48 26.30 14.67
CA PRO A 218 -2.09 25.37 15.61
C PRO A 218 -3.49 25.81 16.04
N VAL A 219 -4.39 24.84 16.11
CA VAL A 219 -5.73 24.95 16.70
C VAL A 219 -5.72 24.26 18.06
N THR A 220 -6.14 24.96 19.10
CA THR A 220 -6.10 24.43 20.47
C THR A 220 -7.29 23.50 20.72
N VAL A 221 -7.01 22.24 21.00
CA VAL A 221 -8.00 21.27 21.52
C VAL A 221 -8.30 21.59 22.98
N THR A 222 -9.55 21.88 23.29
CA THR A 222 -10.01 22.22 24.65
C THR A 222 -10.58 21.02 25.40
N THR A 223 -11.08 20.00 24.70
CA THR A 223 -11.60 18.78 25.31
C THR A 223 -11.42 17.60 24.36
N ALA A 224 -11.07 16.42 24.90
CA ALA A 224 -11.08 15.16 24.19
C ALA A 224 -11.99 14.16 24.93
N ALA A 225 -13.05 13.70 24.27
CA ALA A 225 -14.06 12.84 24.89
C ALA A 225 -14.28 11.56 24.06
N ARG A 226 -13.92 10.40 24.62
CA ARG A 226 -14.27 9.10 24.04
C ARG A 226 -15.78 8.89 24.09
N GLN A 227 -16.36 8.49 22.96
CA GLN A 227 -17.81 8.32 22.81
C GLN A 227 -18.29 6.97 23.35
N THR A 228 -19.61 6.74 23.30
CA THR A 228 -20.21 5.44 23.68
C THR A 228 -19.77 4.32 22.76
N ASP A 229 -19.58 4.64 21.48
CA ASP A 229 -18.74 3.82 20.61
C ASP A 229 -17.29 4.09 20.99
N THR A 230 -16.64 3.10 21.59
CA THR A 230 -15.30 3.23 22.15
C THR A 230 -14.21 3.36 21.09
N SER A 231 -14.54 3.20 19.81
CA SER A 231 -13.66 3.47 18.68
C SER A 231 -13.71 4.94 18.21
N LYS A 232 -14.51 5.79 18.87
CA LYS A 232 -14.69 7.20 18.48
C LYS A 232 -14.30 8.17 19.59
N VAL A 233 -13.67 9.27 19.20
CA VAL A 233 -13.33 10.39 20.10
C VAL A 233 -13.82 11.69 19.47
N ARG A 234 -14.45 12.56 20.27
CA ARG A 234 -14.77 13.93 19.85
C ARG A 234 -13.79 14.90 20.48
N LEU A 235 -13.29 15.80 19.64
CA LEU A 235 -12.37 16.85 20.03
C LEU A 235 -13.09 18.18 19.88
N ASP A 236 -13.23 18.92 20.98
CA ASP A 236 -13.72 20.29 20.97
C ASP A 236 -12.53 21.24 20.91
N ILE A 237 -12.65 22.35 20.17
CA ILE A 237 -11.59 23.35 20.02
C ILE A 237 -11.98 24.71 20.62
N SER A 238 -10.98 25.57 20.82
CA SER A 238 -11.24 26.99 21.06
C SER A 238 -11.58 27.70 19.75
N GLY A 239 -12.79 28.25 19.63
CA GLY A 239 -13.22 28.99 18.44
C GLY A 239 -14.09 28.12 17.53
N THR A 240 -13.95 28.27 16.21
CA THR A 240 -14.68 27.47 15.21
C THR A 240 -13.76 27.12 14.06
N PHE A 241 -13.97 25.96 13.45
CA PHE A 241 -13.36 25.59 12.18
C PHE A 241 -13.86 26.52 11.08
N THR A 242 -12.97 26.96 10.20
CA THR A 242 -13.23 27.87 9.08
C THR A 242 -13.20 27.12 7.75
N GLU A 243 -13.37 27.83 6.63
CA GLU A 243 -13.25 27.31 5.25
C GLU A 243 -11.80 26.88 4.90
N SER A 244 -11.24 25.94 5.67
CA SER A 244 -9.86 25.47 5.59
C SER A 244 -9.81 23.94 5.63
N LEU A 245 -8.73 23.37 5.10
CA LEU A 245 -8.35 22.00 5.38
C LEU A 245 -7.57 21.95 6.70
N TYR A 246 -7.87 20.98 7.55
CA TYR A 246 -7.18 20.76 8.82
C TYR A 246 -6.45 19.43 8.80
N THR A 247 -5.29 19.40 9.45
CA THR A 247 -4.53 18.19 9.72
C THR A 247 -4.63 17.88 11.21
N LEU A 248 -5.12 16.69 11.54
CA LEU A 248 -5.12 16.11 12.88
C LEU A 248 -3.99 15.09 12.98
N THR A 249 -3.13 15.23 13.99
CA THR A 249 -2.15 14.22 14.39
C THR A 249 -2.48 13.72 15.79
N VAL A 250 -2.44 12.41 15.98
CA VAL A 250 -2.75 11.71 17.23
C VAL A 250 -1.50 11.01 17.75
N ALA A 251 -1.13 11.25 19.01
CA ALA A 251 0.01 10.59 19.63
C ALA A 251 -0.37 10.00 20.99
N ASN A 252 0.19 8.85 21.33
CA ASN A 252 0.03 8.21 22.66
C ASN A 252 -1.41 7.82 23.05
N VAL A 253 -2.36 7.84 22.11
CA VAL A 253 -3.65 7.16 22.28
C VAL A 253 -3.39 5.67 22.16
N THR A 254 -3.87 4.87 23.09
CA THR A 254 -3.65 3.42 23.11
C THR A 254 -4.95 2.67 22.98
N ASP A 255 -4.90 1.42 22.52
CA ASP A 255 -5.99 0.46 22.72
C ASP A 255 -6.08 -0.01 24.19
N GLY A 256 -6.98 -0.97 24.46
CA GLY A 256 -7.13 -1.61 25.76
C GLY A 256 -5.94 -2.47 26.20
N MET A 257 -5.01 -2.79 25.29
CA MET A 257 -3.81 -3.58 25.54
C MET A 257 -2.54 -2.73 25.68
N GLY A 258 -2.65 -1.42 25.47
CA GLY A 258 -1.56 -0.47 25.60
C GLY A 258 -0.77 -0.21 24.32
N ASN A 259 -1.21 -0.72 23.15
CA ASN A 259 -0.56 -0.44 21.87
C ASN A 259 -0.88 1.01 21.46
N PRO A 260 0.13 1.90 21.31
CA PRO A 260 -0.11 3.28 20.93
C PRO A 260 -0.37 3.42 19.42
N VAL A 261 -1.19 4.39 19.02
CA VAL A 261 -1.25 4.90 17.64
C VAL A 261 0.17 5.27 17.20
N VAL A 262 0.56 4.82 16.01
CA VAL A 262 1.88 5.04 15.41
C VAL A 262 1.77 5.61 14.01
N SER A 263 2.75 6.42 13.61
CA SER A 263 2.92 6.89 12.24
C SER A 263 3.14 5.71 11.28
N PRO A 264 2.63 5.78 10.03
CA PRO A 264 1.91 6.90 9.38
C PRO A 264 0.40 6.96 9.68
N ASP A 265 -0.12 5.99 10.41
CA ASP A 265 -1.55 5.79 10.70
C ASP A 265 -2.10 6.74 11.80
N ASP A 266 -1.31 7.74 12.17
CA ASP A 266 -1.52 8.70 13.24
C ASP A 266 -2.09 10.04 12.77
N THR A 267 -2.32 10.19 11.46
CA THR A 267 -2.70 11.46 10.85
C THR A 267 -3.99 11.33 10.05
N ALA A 268 -4.88 12.31 10.18
CA ALA A 268 -6.11 12.42 9.40
C ALA A 268 -6.37 13.86 8.96
N TYR A 269 -7.13 14.02 7.87
CA TYR A 269 -7.47 15.31 7.29
C TYR A 269 -8.98 15.49 7.33
N PHE A 270 -9.43 16.72 7.51
CA PHE A 270 -10.85 17.05 7.45
C PHE A 270 -11.03 18.51 7.03
N ALA A 271 -12.07 18.76 6.22
CA ALA A 271 -12.48 20.11 5.89
C ALA A 271 -13.24 20.75 7.06
N GLY A 272 -12.98 22.02 7.34
CA GLY A 272 -13.78 22.82 8.26
C GLY A 272 -15.14 23.24 7.68
N GLU A 273 -15.75 24.28 8.25
CA GLU A 273 -17.03 24.81 7.76
C GLU A 273 -16.87 25.46 6.38
N GLY A 274 -17.15 24.69 5.31
CA GLY A 274 -17.29 25.15 3.92
C GLY A 274 -16.35 24.44 2.93
N THR A 275 -16.04 25.10 1.81
CA THR A 275 -15.27 24.50 0.69
C THR A 275 -13.86 25.06 0.65
N VAL A 276 -12.85 24.17 0.56
CA VAL A 276 -11.42 24.46 0.36
C VAL A 276 -11.18 25.62 -0.63
N PRO A 277 -10.15 26.49 -0.43
CA PRO A 277 -9.85 27.65 -1.29
C PRO A 277 -10.06 27.40 -2.80
N LYS A 278 -10.84 28.26 -3.47
CA LYS A 278 -11.32 28.05 -4.85
C LYS A 278 -10.49 28.75 -5.90
N LYS A 279 -9.85 29.85 -5.53
CA LYS A 279 -8.96 30.65 -6.38
C LYS A 279 -7.59 30.76 -5.72
N LEU A 280 -6.57 31.03 -6.52
CA LEU A 280 -5.19 31.21 -6.02
C LEU A 280 -5.08 32.28 -4.94
N ASN A 281 -5.86 33.36 -5.05
CA ASN A 281 -5.86 34.47 -4.09
C ASN A 281 -6.72 34.21 -2.84
N ASP A 282 -7.51 33.13 -2.80
CA ASP A 282 -8.26 32.74 -1.60
C ASP A 282 -7.30 32.19 -0.52
N GLY A 283 -6.10 31.77 -0.93
CA GLY A 283 -5.05 31.24 -0.06
C GLY A 283 -4.62 29.83 -0.46
N VAL A 284 -3.68 29.29 0.31
CA VAL A 284 -3.16 27.93 0.14
C VAL A 284 -4.24 26.91 0.47
N VAL A 285 -4.37 25.85 -0.34
CA VAL A 285 -5.24 24.71 -0.03
C VAL A 285 -4.69 23.96 1.18
N ILE A 286 -3.39 23.66 1.16
CA ILE A 286 -2.67 23.04 2.27
C ILE A 286 -1.15 23.25 2.14
N VAL A 287 -0.50 23.49 3.28
CA VAL A 287 0.95 23.48 3.46
C VAL A 287 1.36 22.11 3.98
N ASP A 288 2.41 21.55 3.38
CA ASP A 288 3.00 20.26 3.76
C ASP A 288 1.96 19.13 3.89
N PRO A 289 1.24 18.79 2.80
CA PRO A 289 0.14 17.82 2.85
C PRO A 289 0.55 16.44 3.34
N MET A 290 1.84 16.10 3.39
CA MET A 290 2.35 14.81 3.86
C MET A 290 3.00 14.89 5.25
N GLY A 291 3.13 16.08 5.85
CA GLY A 291 3.67 16.28 7.20
C GLY A 291 5.18 16.00 7.33
N GLU A 292 5.94 16.20 6.26
CA GLU A 292 7.35 15.81 6.12
C GLU A 292 8.32 16.97 6.43
N GLY A 293 7.79 18.17 6.60
CA GLY A 293 8.55 19.39 6.84
C GLY A 293 9.15 19.96 5.55
N THR A 294 10.47 19.93 5.44
CA THR A 294 11.18 20.53 4.29
C THR A 294 11.34 19.51 3.18
N ASN A 295 10.71 19.77 2.04
CA ASN A 295 10.71 18.87 0.90
C ASN A 295 11.19 19.57 -0.35
N GLU A 296 12.09 18.91 -1.08
CA GLU A 296 12.69 19.45 -2.30
C GLU A 296 12.14 18.82 -3.57
N PHE A 297 11.26 17.82 -3.45
CA PHE A 297 10.68 17.11 -4.57
C PHE A 297 9.30 16.59 -4.18
N SER A 298 8.36 16.61 -5.13
CA SER A 298 7.06 15.92 -5.10
C SER A 298 6.34 16.26 -6.40
N MET A 299 5.24 15.58 -6.69
CA MET A 299 4.45 15.84 -7.89
C MET A 299 2.96 15.53 -7.69
N LEU A 300 2.18 15.96 -8.67
CA LEU A 300 0.76 15.68 -8.77
C LEU A 300 0.51 14.66 -9.88
N THR A 301 -0.46 13.78 -9.68
CA THR A 301 -1.02 12.97 -10.76
C THR A 301 -2.53 12.80 -10.58
N LYS A 302 -3.17 12.32 -11.65
CA LYS A 302 -4.58 11.95 -11.66
C LYS A 302 -4.72 10.45 -11.69
N TYR A 303 -5.60 9.91 -10.87
CA TYR A 303 -5.91 8.49 -10.88
C TYR A 303 -7.30 8.26 -10.29
N LYS A 304 -8.15 7.47 -10.96
CA LYS A 304 -9.52 7.13 -10.52
C LYS A 304 -10.38 8.37 -10.23
N GLY A 305 -10.20 9.44 -11.02
CA GLY A 305 -10.93 10.70 -10.86
C GLY A 305 -10.47 11.58 -9.68
N MET A 306 -9.47 11.15 -8.92
CA MET A 306 -8.89 11.90 -7.81
C MET A 306 -7.52 12.47 -8.19
N ILE A 307 -7.08 13.42 -7.38
CA ILE A 307 -5.73 13.98 -7.43
C ILE A 307 -4.90 13.30 -6.36
N TYR A 308 -3.70 12.89 -6.74
CA TYR A 308 -2.70 12.32 -5.85
C TYR A 308 -1.49 13.24 -5.80
N MET A 309 -0.98 13.45 -4.59
CA MET A 309 0.18 14.26 -4.25
C MET A 309 1.21 13.37 -3.56
N GLY A 310 2.45 13.49 -3.99
CA GLY A 310 3.56 12.75 -3.40
C GLY A 310 4.24 11.79 -4.36
N PRO A 311 5.09 10.91 -3.81
CA PRO A 311 5.69 11.12 -2.49
C PRO A 311 6.75 12.22 -2.60
N SER A 312 7.27 12.65 -1.45
CA SER A 312 8.28 13.71 -1.39
C SER A 312 9.68 13.24 -1.03
N GLY A 313 9.82 12.03 -0.48
CA GLY A 313 11.09 11.52 -0.01
C GLY A 313 11.06 10.03 0.31
N THR A 314 11.25 9.72 1.60
CA THR A 314 11.33 8.36 2.18
C THR A 314 9.96 7.77 2.59
N ASP A 315 8.90 8.35 2.05
CA ASP A 315 7.53 8.24 2.56
C ASP A 315 6.81 7.06 1.91
N ASP A 316 5.86 6.49 2.64
CA ASP A 316 5.01 5.35 2.26
C ASP A 316 3.56 5.75 2.01
N LYS A 317 3.33 7.05 1.77
CA LYS A 317 2.01 7.66 1.68
C LYS A 317 1.86 8.66 0.54
N PHE A 318 0.64 8.79 0.04
CA PHE A 318 0.19 9.85 -0.84
C PHE A 318 -0.91 10.64 -0.15
N PHE A 319 -0.91 11.95 -0.33
CA PHE A 319 -2.12 12.72 -0.08
C PHE A 319 -3.01 12.66 -1.31
N ARG A 320 -4.28 12.27 -1.16
CA ARG A 320 -5.26 12.32 -2.25
C ARG A 320 -6.48 13.14 -1.89
N VAL A 321 -7.13 13.69 -2.89
CA VAL A 321 -8.30 14.57 -2.73
C VAL A 321 -9.16 14.56 -3.98
N ASN A 322 -10.45 14.87 -3.84
CA ASN A 322 -11.30 15.12 -4.99
C ASN A 322 -10.89 16.41 -5.75
N PRO A 323 -11.24 16.54 -7.04
CA PRO A 323 -10.93 17.72 -7.84
C PRO A 323 -11.36 19.06 -7.21
N ASP A 324 -12.50 19.07 -6.51
CA ASP A 324 -13.08 20.21 -5.80
C ASP A 324 -12.54 20.39 -4.37
N GLY A 325 -11.54 19.59 -3.97
CA GLY A 325 -10.87 19.66 -2.68
C GLY A 325 -11.59 18.93 -1.56
N SER A 326 -12.74 18.28 -1.82
CA SER A 326 -13.43 17.48 -0.81
C SER A 326 -12.73 16.14 -0.57
N ASP A 327 -13.09 15.48 0.53
CA ASP A 327 -12.65 14.14 0.91
C ASP A 327 -11.12 13.93 0.85
N PRO A 328 -10.33 14.81 1.51
CA PRO A 328 -8.89 14.65 1.59
C PRO A 328 -8.51 13.47 2.48
N GLU A 329 -7.54 12.67 2.04
CA GLU A 329 -7.13 11.45 2.72
C GLU A 329 -5.64 11.20 2.48
N LEU A 330 -4.92 10.72 3.50
CA LEU A 330 -3.64 10.05 3.29
C LEU A 330 -3.90 8.59 2.97
N VAL A 331 -3.37 8.13 1.84
CA VAL A 331 -3.35 6.71 1.52
C VAL A 331 -1.95 6.18 1.63
N THR A 332 -1.81 5.03 2.29
CA THR A 332 -0.55 4.32 2.37
C THR A 332 -0.38 3.43 1.14
N PHE A 333 0.84 2.98 0.89
CA PHE A 333 1.10 1.99 -0.14
C PHE A 333 2.01 0.87 0.35
N LEU A 334 1.80 -0.30 -0.24
CA LEU A 334 2.57 -1.51 0.04
C LEU A 334 3.05 -2.10 -1.28
N PHE A 335 4.26 -2.62 -1.30
CA PHE A 335 4.79 -3.32 -2.45
C PHE A 335 4.60 -4.82 -2.28
N THR A 336 4.10 -5.49 -3.32
CA THR A 336 3.71 -6.90 -3.25
C THR A 336 4.33 -7.66 -4.40
N THR A 337 4.97 -8.80 -4.08
CA THR A 337 5.49 -9.74 -5.09
C THR A 337 5.13 -11.16 -4.68
N ASP A 338 4.55 -11.94 -5.59
CA ASP A 338 4.13 -13.33 -5.34
C ASP A 338 3.26 -13.53 -4.07
N GLY A 339 2.43 -12.55 -3.76
CA GLY A 339 1.58 -12.55 -2.56
C GLY A 339 2.30 -12.25 -1.25
N ILE A 340 3.60 -11.91 -1.29
CA ILE A 340 4.39 -11.43 -0.16
C ILE A 340 4.37 -9.90 -0.15
N ASN A 341 4.03 -9.32 1.00
CA ASN A 341 4.14 -7.88 1.22
C ASN A 341 5.58 -7.53 1.62
N TYR A 342 6.20 -6.63 0.88
CA TYR A 342 7.46 -5.99 1.23
C TYR A 342 7.15 -4.70 2.02
N THR A 343 8.08 -4.33 2.89
CA THR A 343 7.87 -3.34 3.96
C THR A 343 7.48 -1.94 3.48
N THR A 344 6.94 -1.15 4.41
CA THR A 344 6.50 0.25 4.30
C THR A 344 7.66 1.27 4.25
N SER A 345 8.88 0.85 3.95
CA SER A 345 9.99 1.77 3.64
C SER A 345 10.38 1.51 2.21
N LEU A 346 10.65 2.55 1.42
CA LEU A 346 10.94 2.53 -0.03
C LEU A 346 12.09 1.62 -0.46
N ASP A 347 11.86 0.33 -0.29
CA ASP A 347 12.55 -0.82 -0.83
C ASP A 347 11.46 -1.68 -1.50
N PRO A 348 10.83 -1.16 -2.56
CA PRO A 348 9.80 -1.88 -3.28
C PRO A 348 10.33 -3.14 -3.96
N GLY A 349 10.47 -4.27 -3.28
CA GLY A 349 10.36 -5.57 -3.97
C GLY A 349 11.33 -6.66 -3.56
N PRO A 350 11.36 -7.76 -4.34
CA PRO A 350 12.01 -9.02 -3.99
C PRO A 350 13.53 -8.97 -4.20
N ASP A 351 14.16 -7.80 -4.14
CA ASP A 351 15.53 -7.58 -4.58
C ASP A 351 16.52 -8.26 -3.62
N THR A 352 16.86 -9.52 -3.91
CA THR A 352 17.99 -10.21 -3.30
C THR A 352 19.34 -9.68 -3.82
N PHE A 353 19.38 -8.66 -4.69
CA PHE A 353 20.57 -8.14 -5.38
C PHE A 353 20.97 -6.72 -4.96
N ASN A 354 21.63 -6.60 -3.81
CA ASN A 354 22.73 -5.66 -3.54
C ASN A 354 22.59 -4.22 -4.12
N GLY A 355 21.66 -3.44 -3.57
CA GLY A 355 21.51 -1.99 -3.79
C GLY A 355 20.65 -1.36 -2.69
N THR A 356 20.64 -0.03 -2.60
CA THR A 356 19.75 0.71 -1.68
C THR A 356 18.86 1.63 -2.48
N GLU A 357 17.56 1.33 -2.48
CA GLU A 357 16.51 2.22 -3.01
C GLU A 357 16.36 3.43 -2.08
N ASP A 358 16.28 4.63 -2.65
CA ASP A 358 16.28 5.90 -1.92
C ASP A 358 15.03 6.76 -2.22
N GLY A 359 14.04 6.15 -2.88
CA GLY A 359 12.66 6.60 -2.90
C GLY A 359 12.00 6.54 -4.27
N ILE A 360 11.10 7.48 -4.55
CA ILE A 360 10.33 7.56 -5.80
C ILE A 360 10.69 8.82 -6.57
N ASP A 361 10.92 8.69 -7.87
CA ASP A 361 11.30 9.76 -8.79
C ASP A 361 10.19 10.16 -9.74
N TYR A 362 9.16 9.33 -9.89
CA TYR A 362 8.05 9.65 -10.77
C TYR A 362 6.76 8.94 -10.36
N ILE A 363 5.63 9.63 -10.53
CA ILE A 363 4.31 9.02 -10.50
C ILE A 363 3.50 9.47 -11.70
N THR A 364 2.68 8.58 -12.23
CA THR A 364 1.73 8.94 -13.28
C THR A 364 0.54 8.01 -13.27
N GLY A 365 -0.64 8.51 -13.61
CA GLY A 365 -1.81 7.69 -13.84
C GLY A 365 -2.10 7.58 -15.33
N GLY A 366 -2.66 6.44 -15.74
CA GLY A 366 -3.11 6.28 -17.12
C GLY A 366 -3.64 4.90 -17.43
N THR A 367 -4.25 4.77 -18.62
CA THR A 367 -4.87 3.53 -19.06
C THR A 367 -3.94 2.74 -19.98
N VAL A 368 -3.44 1.61 -19.49
CA VAL A 368 -2.56 0.70 -20.25
C VAL A 368 -3.18 -0.68 -20.37
N ARG A 369 -2.61 -1.58 -21.18
CA ARG A 369 -3.03 -2.98 -21.19
C ARG A 369 -2.43 -3.73 -19.99
N VAL A 370 -3.30 -4.36 -19.21
CA VAL A 370 -2.97 -5.33 -18.16
C VAL A 370 -3.68 -6.63 -18.53
N ASP A 371 -2.92 -7.71 -18.73
CA ASP A 371 -3.41 -8.99 -19.25
C ASP A 371 -4.27 -8.84 -20.52
N GLY A 372 -3.84 -7.94 -21.42
CA GLY A 372 -4.53 -7.64 -22.67
C GLY A 372 -5.75 -6.72 -22.53
N THR A 373 -6.12 -6.32 -21.31
CA THR A 373 -7.29 -5.46 -21.04
C THR A 373 -6.86 -4.05 -20.69
N LEU A 374 -7.45 -3.04 -21.34
CA LEU A 374 -7.21 -1.64 -20.98
C LEU A 374 -7.71 -1.36 -19.56
N THR A 375 -6.78 -1.00 -18.69
CA THR A 375 -6.98 -0.82 -17.27
C THR A 375 -6.33 0.48 -16.83
N GLU A 376 -7.06 1.31 -16.08
CA GLU A 376 -6.49 2.49 -15.44
C GLU A 376 -5.61 2.08 -14.27
N CYS A 377 -4.35 2.51 -14.32
CA CYS A 377 -3.32 2.20 -13.35
C CYS A 377 -2.69 3.50 -12.81
N LEU A 378 -2.19 3.42 -11.59
CA LEU A 378 -1.23 4.37 -11.03
C LEU A 378 0.15 3.73 -11.05
N PHE A 379 1.12 4.43 -11.60
CA PHE A 379 2.52 3.99 -11.74
C PHE A 379 3.43 4.74 -10.79
N ILE A 380 4.46 4.04 -10.32
CA ILE A 380 5.59 4.55 -9.57
C ILE A 380 6.88 4.21 -10.32
N GLY A 381 7.69 5.24 -10.58
CA GLY A 381 9.09 5.11 -10.97
C GLY A 381 9.99 5.25 -9.74
N PRO A 382 10.74 4.20 -9.35
CA PRO A 382 11.62 4.25 -8.19
C PRO A 382 12.93 5.03 -8.47
N SER A 383 13.65 5.31 -7.39
CA SER A 383 15.01 5.87 -7.34
C SER A 383 15.95 4.89 -6.63
N LYS A 384 17.19 4.77 -7.11
CA LYS A 384 18.26 3.97 -6.49
C LYS A 384 19.50 4.80 -6.22
N SER A 385 20.09 4.61 -5.05
CA SER A 385 21.43 5.12 -4.74
C SER A 385 22.56 4.19 -5.21
N SER A 386 22.28 2.90 -5.42
CA SER A 386 23.22 1.87 -5.90
C SER A 386 22.49 0.67 -6.52
N GLY A 387 23.19 -0.18 -7.27
CA GLY A 387 22.57 -1.32 -7.99
C GLY A 387 21.90 -0.95 -9.32
N HIS A 388 21.15 -1.87 -9.92
CA HIS A 388 20.44 -1.68 -11.19
C HIS A 388 18.96 -1.37 -10.95
N LEU A 389 18.40 -0.50 -11.79
CA LEU A 389 16.97 -0.18 -11.80
C LEU A 389 16.24 -1.27 -12.61
N ASN A 390 15.64 -2.24 -11.92
CA ASN A 390 15.05 -3.42 -12.57
C ASN A 390 13.53 -3.35 -12.68
N TYR A 391 12.88 -2.47 -11.92
CA TYR A 391 11.43 -2.46 -11.81
C TYR A 391 10.87 -1.04 -11.90
N ILE A 392 9.66 -0.95 -12.43
CA ILE A 392 8.69 0.08 -12.01
C ILE A 392 7.57 -0.61 -11.26
N TYR A 393 6.66 0.15 -10.65
CA TYR A 393 5.51 -0.44 -9.97
C TYR A 393 4.21 0.13 -10.48
N TYR A 394 3.16 -0.67 -10.39
CA TYR A 394 1.81 -0.24 -10.74
C TYR A 394 0.79 -0.76 -9.73
N THR A 395 -0.33 -0.05 -9.61
CA THR A 395 -1.50 -0.52 -8.88
C THR A 395 -2.78 -0.22 -9.66
N THR A 396 -3.79 -1.06 -9.46
CA THR A 396 -5.17 -0.88 -9.91
C THR A 396 -6.12 -0.66 -8.73
N ASP A 397 -5.60 -0.68 -7.51
CA ASP A 397 -6.34 -0.51 -6.27
C ASP A 397 -6.83 0.94 -6.12
N SER A 398 -7.87 1.13 -5.30
CA SER A 398 -8.42 2.47 -4.98
C SER A 398 -8.72 2.65 -3.48
N GLY A 399 -8.38 1.66 -2.66
CA GLY A 399 -8.57 1.71 -1.21
C GLY A 399 -7.62 2.69 -0.50
N SER A 400 -7.68 2.72 0.82
CA SER A 400 -6.81 3.52 1.68
C SER A 400 -5.39 2.96 1.80
N THR A 401 -5.19 1.70 1.40
CA THR A 401 -3.88 1.08 1.22
C THR A 401 -3.76 0.58 -0.22
N LEU A 402 -2.84 1.17 -0.98
CA LEU A 402 -2.61 0.84 -2.38
C LEU A 402 -1.56 -0.25 -2.52
N LYS A 403 -1.92 -1.40 -3.11
CA LYS A 403 -0.96 -2.48 -3.34
C LYS A 403 -0.31 -2.32 -4.71
N PHE A 404 0.96 -1.95 -4.68
CA PHE A 404 1.80 -1.85 -5.86
C PHE A 404 2.45 -3.19 -6.17
N ARG A 405 2.50 -3.51 -7.46
CA ARG A 405 3.10 -4.72 -8.01
C ARG A 405 4.25 -4.34 -8.93
N PRO A 406 5.37 -5.09 -8.94
CA PRO A 406 6.47 -4.81 -9.84
C PRO A 406 6.10 -5.11 -11.29
N VAL A 407 6.62 -4.29 -12.20
CA VAL A 407 6.80 -4.63 -13.61
C VAL A 407 8.29 -4.78 -13.83
N ASP A 408 8.72 -6.00 -14.15
CA ASP A 408 10.10 -6.32 -14.47
C ASP A 408 10.50 -5.66 -15.79
N LEU A 409 11.45 -4.72 -15.70
CA LEU A 409 12.02 -4.00 -16.83
C LEU A 409 13.19 -4.75 -17.46
N ASP A 410 13.75 -5.75 -16.78
CA ASP A 410 15.04 -6.31 -17.12
C ASP A 410 14.92 -7.73 -17.71
N GLY A 411 14.00 -8.54 -17.20
CA GLY A 411 13.78 -9.92 -17.65
C GLY A 411 15.09 -10.73 -17.62
N THR A 412 15.82 -10.77 -18.75
CA THR A 412 17.18 -11.34 -18.87
C THR A 412 18.18 -10.53 -19.71
N ASN A 413 17.90 -9.29 -20.10
CA ASN A 413 18.61 -8.58 -21.18
C ASN A 413 19.40 -7.31 -20.79
N ASP A 414 19.55 -6.96 -19.50
CA ASP A 414 20.21 -5.73 -19.03
C ASP A 414 19.70 -4.50 -19.80
N LEU A 415 18.37 -4.31 -19.86
CA LEU A 415 17.75 -3.27 -20.69
C LEU A 415 18.15 -1.85 -20.26
N LEU A 416 18.46 -1.68 -18.97
CA LEU A 416 18.96 -0.44 -18.38
C LEU A 416 20.39 -0.62 -17.86
N GLY A 417 21.20 0.43 -17.98
CA GLY A 417 22.60 0.39 -17.57
C GLY A 417 22.79 0.58 -16.05
N PRO A 418 23.95 0.20 -15.49
CA PRO A 418 24.28 0.40 -14.07
C PRO A 418 24.32 1.86 -13.62
N ALA A 419 24.37 2.81 -14.57
CA ALA A 419 24.35 4.25 -14.31
C ALA A 419 22.92 4.82 -14.28
N THR A 420 21.91 4.02 -14.63
CA THR A 420 20.50 4.41 -14.58
C THR A 420 20.02 4.24 -13.15
N LYS A 421 19.57 5.34 -12.54
CA LYS A 421 19.24 5.41 -11.11
C LYS A 421 17.82 5.86 -10.82
N GLY A 422 17.07 6.29 -11.83
CA GLY A 422 15.80 6.94 -11.60
C GLY A 422 14.93 7.00 -12.84
N VAL A 423 13.79 7.67 -12.71
CA VAL A 423 12.86 7.94 -13.81
C VAL A 423 12.69 9.44 -14.00
N SER A 424 12.85 9.92 -15.23
CA SER A 424 12.76 11.35 -15.56
C SER A 424 11.39 11.77 -16.09
N SER A 425 10.65 10.86 -16.73
CA SER A 425 9.33 11.15 -17.29
C SER A 425 8.56 9.88 -17.64
N MET A 426 7.23 9.97 -17.65
CA MET A 426 6.34 8.92 -18.13
C MET A 426 5.14 9.49 -18.89
N ILE A 427 4.66 8.79 -19.91
CA ILE A 427 3.40 9.10 -20.60
C ILE A 427 2.70 7.83 -21.08
N VAL A 428 1.37 7.84 -21.06
CA VAL A 428 0.56 6.81 -21.73
C VAL A 428 0.19 7.29 -23.13
N PHE A 429 0.48 6.48 -24.14
CA PHE A 429 0.12 6.75 -25.54
C PHE A 429 -0.34 5.46 -26.22
N ASN A 430 -1.54 5.47 -26.80
CA ASN A 430 -2.18 4.31 -27.46
C ASN A 430 -2.22 3.01 -26.63
N GLY A 431 -2.41 3.15 -25.32
CA GLY A 431 -2.50 2.03 -24.37
C GLY A 431 -1.15 1.44 -23.98
N ASN A 432 -0.05 2.08 -24.36
CA ASN A 432 1.31 1.72 -23.97
C ASN A 432 1.88 2.77 -23.01
N LEU A 433 2.69 2.35 -22.05
CA LEU A 433 3.44 3.25 -21.17
C LEU A 433 4.82 3.51 -21.77
N TYR A 434 5.19 4.78 -21.94
CA TYR A 434 6.51 5.22 -22.37
C TYR A 434 7.22 5.87 -21.19
N ILE A 435 8.49 5.53 -20.98
CA ILE A 435 9.24 5.90 -19.79
C ILE A 435 10.61 6.39 -20.20
N GLY A 436 11.01 7.55 -19.69
CA GLY A 436 12.32 8.13 -19.89
C GLY A 436 13.21 7.94 -18.68
N PHE A 437 14.42 7.44 -18.90
CA PHE A 437 15.38 7.17 -17.84
C PHE A 437 16.64 8.02 -18.04
N PRO A 438 16.99 8.87 -17.05
CA PRO A 438 18.23 9.60 -17.06
C PRO A 438 19.41 8.67 -16.75
N ASP A 439 20.53 8.89 -17.43
CA ASP A 439 21.74 8.07 -17.28
C ASP A 439 22.99 8.94 -17.51
N THR A 440 24.11 8.54 -16.89
CA THR A 440 25.41 9.24 -16.98
C THR A 440 26.48 8.46 -17.75
N GLY A 441 26.18 7.22 -18.12
CA GLY A 441 27.04 6.22 -18.74
C GLY A 441 27.11 6.27 -20.27
N GLY A 442 27.44 5.13 -20.88
CA GLY A 442 27.74 5.02 -22.31
C GLY A 442 26.53 5.05 -23.24
N LYS A 443 25.37 4.60 -22.75
CA LYS A 443 24.10 4.54 -23.46
C LYS A 443 23.11 5.45 -22.73
N ARG A 444 23.06 6.73 -23.12
CA ARG A 444 22.20 7.73 -22.48
C ARG A 444 21.52 8.62 -23.52
N PRO A 445 20.22 8.95 -23.33
CA PRO A 445 19.33 8.44 -22.29
C PRO A 445 18.80 7.03 -22.65
N TYR A 446 18.15 6.34 -21.70
CA TYR A 446 17.31 5.19 -22.02
C TYR A 446 15.84 5.63 -22.15
N MET A 447 15.09 4.93 -23.02
CA MET A 447 13.65 5.14 -23.16
C MET A 447 12.99 3.78 -23.39
N LEU A 448 12.06 3.39 -22.52
CA LEU A 448 11.36 2.11 -22.63
C LEU A 448 9.89 2.31 -23.03
N LYS A 449 9.33 1.31 -23.71
CA LYS A 449 7.90 1.16 -24.02
C LYS A 449 7.38 -0.14 -23.42
N ILE A 450 6.33 -0.06 -22.61
CA ILE A 450 5.61 -1.22 -22.06
C ILE A 450 4.28 -1.34 -22.79
N VAL A 451 4.07 -2.47 -23.49
CA VAL A 451 2.92 -2.69 -24.38
C VAL A 451 1.77 -3.42 -23.67
N ASN A 452 2.13 -4.33 -22.75
CA ASN A 452 1.17 -5.10 -21.97
C ASN A 452 1.82 -5.50 -20.64
N ILE A 453 1.13 -5.27 -19.53
CA ILE A 453 1.59 -5.72 -18.22
C ILE A 453 0.96 -7.10 -17.98
N VAL A 454 1.78 -8.15 -17.92
CA VAL A 454 1.34 -9.51 -17.59
C VAL A 454 1.87 -9.85 -16.20
N GLU A 455 1.01 -10.25 -15.27
CA GLU A 455 1.49 -10.76 -13.98
C GLU A 455 2.31 -12.06 -14.21
N ILE A 456 3.43 -12.16 -13.50
CA ILE A 456 4.61 -13.00 -13.73
C ILE A 456 4.33 -14.39 -14.37
N PRO A 457 5.19 -14.83 -15.33
CA PRO A 457 6.37 -14.12 -15.80
C PRO A 457 6.05 -13.15 -16.93
N VAL A 458 6.51 -11.91 -16.78
CA VAL A 458 6.61 -10.96 -17.89
C VAL A 458 7.52 -11.58 -18.95
N VAL A 459 7.08 -11.62 -20.20
CA VAL A 459 7.90 -12.12 -21.31
C VAL A 459 8.60 -10.91 -21.94
N GLU A 460 9.85 -11.05 -22.41
CA GLU A 460 10.64 -9.98 -23.06
C GLU A 460 9.92 -9.26 -24.23
N THR A 461 8.78 -9.78 -24.69
CA THR A 461 7.91 -9.16 -25.70
C THR A 461 7.05 -8.01 -25.18
N ASP A 462 7.04 -7.75 -23.87
CA ASP A 462 6.17 -6.77 -23.24
C ASP A 462 6.85 -5.42 -23.00
N VAL A 463 8.19 -5.41 -22.88
CA VAL A 463 9.02 -4.23 -22.62
C VAL A 463 10.07 -4.05 -23.73
N PHE A 464 10.09 -2.88 -24.36
CA PHE A 464 11.01 -2.56 -25.47
C PHE A 464 11.88 -1.36 -25.13
N ASN A 465 13.20 -1.50 -25.27
CA ASN A 465 14.08 -0.35 -25.35
C ASN A 465 13.93 0.33 -26.72
N LEU A 466 13.59 1.62 -26.71
CA LEU A 466 13.40 2.42 -27.92
C LEU A 466 14.72 2.97 -28.48
N ASN A 467 15.84 2.73 -27.80
CA ASN A 467 17.21 3.14 -28.18
C ASN A 467 17.33 4.66 -28.37
N ALA A 468 16.86 5.41 -27.36
CA ALA A 468 16.94 6.86 -27.37
C ALA A 468 18.38 7.40 -27.36
N ASP A 469 19.36 6.59 -26.94
CA ASP A 469 20.78 6.93 -26.98
C ASP A 469 21.33 7.08 -28.39
N ASP A 470 20.71 6.45 -29.39
CA ASP A 470 21.07 6.57 -30.81
C ASP A 470 20.23 7.62 -31.56
N MET A 471 19.19 8.19 -30.93
CA MET A 471 18.31 9.17 -31.58
C MET A 471 19.02 10.52 -31.81
N PRO A 472 18.90 11.13 -33.00
CA PRO A 472 19.49 12.44 -33.30
C PRO A 472 19.11 13.50 -32.27
N ARG A 473 20.12 14.22 -31.75
CA ARG A 473 20.06 15.27 -30.73
C ARG A 473 19.55 14.84 -29.35
N ILE A 474 18.84 13.72 -29.25
CA ILE A 474 18.37 13.17 -27.98
C ILE A 474 19.49 12.40 -27.29
N GLY A 475 20.17 11.53 -28.02
CA GLY A 475 21.10 10.57 -27.46
C GLY A 475 22.58 10.84 -27.73
N LYS A 476 23.44 10.27 -26.89
CA LYS A 476 24.90 10.41 -26.97
C LYS A 476 25.53 9.85 -28.25
N ASN A 477 24.88 8.86 -28.87
CA ASN A 477 25.33 8.22 -30.11
C ASN A 477 24.56 8.75 -31.34
N GLY A 478 23.62 9.68 -31.13
CA GLY A 478 22.86 10.31 -32.20
C GLY A 478 23.74 11.05 -33.20
N THR A 479 23.19 11.35 -34.37
CA THR A 479 23.82 12.26 -35.34
C THR A 479 22.82 13.32 -35.80
N PRO A 480 22.91 14.58 -35.31
CA PRO A 480 23.87 15.10 -34.32
C PRO A 480 23.77 14.42 -32.94
N LEU A 481 24.84 14.43 -32.15
CA LEU A 481 24.87 13.79 -30.83
C LEU A 481 24.52 14.74 -29.70
N ASN A 482 23.94 14.23 -28.61
CA ASN A 482 23.79 14.96 -27.36
C ASN A 482 25.07 14.84 -26.51
N LYS A 483 25.69 15.97 -26.13
CA LYS A 483 26.93 15.97 -25.33
C LYS A 483 26.74 16.14 -23.82
N GLY A 484 25.50 16.18 -23.33
CA GLY A 484 25.24 16.25 -21.90
C GLY A 484 25.93 15.12 -21.13
N ASN A 485 26.38 15.42 -19.92
CA ASN A 485 26.90 14.42 -18.98
C ASN A 485 25.74 13.63 -18.39
N ASP A 486 24.71 14.35 -17.95
CA ASP A 486 23.44 13.80 -17.48
C ASP A 486 22.43 14.00 -18.60
N VAL A 487 21.89 12.90 -19.13
CA VAL A 487 20.91 12.94 -20.22
C VAL A 487 19.75 12.01 -19.87
N GLY A 488 18.54 12.58 -19.85
CA GLY A 488 17.27 11.86 -19.68
C GLY A 488 16.27 12.26 -20.76
N ILE A 489 15.01 11.90 -20.55
CA ILE A 489 13.89 12.46 -21.33
C ILE A 489 13.17 13.46 -20.43
N ASP A 490 13.21 14.74 -20.79
CA ASP A 490 12.66 15.80 -19.95
C ASP A 490 11.13 15.75 -19.93
N SER A 491 10.52 15.60 -21.11
CA SER A 491 9.07 15.51 -21.29
C SER A 491 8.67 14.79 -22.57
N PHE A 492 7.42 14.34 -22.55
CA PHE A 492 6.72 13.79 -23.71
C PHE A 492 5.56 14.71 -24.12
N GLY A 493 5.16 14.61 -25.39
CA GLY A 493 3.96 15.23 -25.91
C GLY A 493 3.28 14.36 -26.96
N VAL A 494 2.00 14.59 -27.22
CA VAL A 494 1.26 13.87 -28.27
C VAL A 494 0.53 14.89 -29.14
N LEU A 495 0.74 14.83 -30.46
CA LEU A 495 0.01 15.65 -31.43
C LEU A 495 -0.22 14.81 -32.70
N ASN A 496 -1.44 14.83 -33.24
CA ASN A 496 -1.80 14.15 -34.49
C ASN A 496 -1.40 12.65 -34.50
N ASP A 497 -1.69 11.94 -33.41
CA ASP A 497 -1.31 10.53 -33.20
C ASP A 497 0.19 10.24 -33.37
N ARG A 498 1.04 11.21 -32.98
CA ARG A 498 2.50 11.07 -32.94
C ARG A 498 3.01 11.42 -31.55
N LEU A 499 3.99 10.65 -31.09
CA LEU A 499 4.69 10.85 -29.82
C LEU A 499 5.87 11.80 -30.06
N TYR A 500 6.00 12.81 -29.20
CA TYR A 500 7.09 13.78 -29.19
C TYR A 500 7.90 13.56 -27.93
N VAL A 501 9.21 13.69 -28.07
CA VAL A 501 10.19 13.43 -27.02
C VAL A 501 11.18 14.58 -27.07
N ALA A 502 11.44 15.22 -25.92
CA ALA A 502 12.43 16.28 -25.83
C ALA A 502 13.36 16.11 -24.65
N ASN A 503 14.59 16.59 -24.81
CA ASN A 503 15.55 16.72 -23.73
C ASN A 503 16.52 17.87 -23.96
N GLY A 504 17.18 18.29 -22.89
CA GLY A 504 18.33 19.18 -22.95
C GLY A 504 19.65 18.46 -23.22
N GLY A 505 20.75 19.20 -23.16
CA GLY A 505 22.10 18.69 -23.39
C GLY A 505 23.17 19.71 -23.02
N ALA A 506 24.41 19.42 -23.38
CA ALA A 506 25.53 20.29 -23.07
C ALA A 506 25.41 21.65 -23.79
N ALA A 507 25.94 22.71 -23.18
CA ALA A 507 25.98 24.06 -23.76
C ALA A 507 26.92 24.15 -24.98
N ALA A 508 26.53 23.53 -26.10
CA ALA A 508 27.28 23.41 -27.33
C ALA A 508 26.33 23.35 -28.55
N ALA A 509 26.69 24.06 -29.61
CA ALA A 509 25.88 24.11 -30.83
C ALA A 509 25.63 22.72 -31.42
N ASP A 510 24.38 22.48 -31.82
CA ASP A 510 23.85 21.21 -32.32
C ASP A 510 24.01 20.00 -31.37
N GLN A 511 24.36 20.21 -30.11
CA GLN A 511 24.71 19.16 -29.15
C GLN A 511 24.04 19.36 -27.77
N ASP A 512 23.09 20.29 -27.70
CA ASP A 512 22.39 20.76 -26.51
C ASP A 512 20.99 20.13 -26.34
N GLY A 513 20.77 18.94 -26.89
CA GLY A 513 19.45 18.32 -26.88
C GLY A 513 18.58 18.75 -28.06
N GLY A 514 17.31 18.38 -28.01
CA GLY A 514 16.38 18.67 -29.10
C GLY A 514 15.00 18.08 -28.89
N ILE A 515 14.25 18.03 -29.99
CA ILE A 515 12.92 17.43 -30.06
C ILE A 515 12.93 16.41 -31.20
N ILE A 516 12.58 15.17 -30.89
CA ILE A 516 12.31 14.13 -31.88
C ILE A 516 10.84 13.75 -31.80
N ARG A 517 10.28 13.25 -32.91
CA ARG A 517 8.92 12.71 -32.90
C ARG A 517 8.82 11.40 -33.65
N SER A 518 7.81 10.60 -33.29
CA SER A 518 7.46 9.42 -34.05
C SER A 518 6.87 9.80 -35.42
N THR A 519 6.99 8.87 -36.38
CA THR A 519 6.33 8.93 -37.70
C THR A 519 5.15 7.98 -37.80
N THR A 520 4.99 7.10 -36.81
CA THR A 520 3.88 6.15 -36.61
C THR A 520 3.20 6.39 -35.24
N ASN A 521 2.03 5.79 -35.04
CA ASN A 521 1.28 5.87 -33.78
C ASN A 521 1.64 4.73 -32.80
N ASP A 522 2.51 3.81 -33.20
CA ASP A 522 3.12 2.79 -32.35
C ASP A 522 4.58 2.61 -32.77
N PRO A 523 5.47 3.53 -32.35
CA PRO A 523 6.85 3.53 -32.81
C PRO A 523 7.62 2.29 -32.35
N ALA A 524 8.41 1.73 -33.27
CA ALA A 524 9.42 0.72 -32.99
C ALA A 524 10.71 1.35 -32.40
N PRO A 525 11.63 0.51 -31.86
CA PRO A 525 12.97 0.96 -31.47
C PRO A 525 13.76 1.64 -32.59
N PHE A 526 14.69 2.51 -32.24
CA PHE A 526 15.59 3.19 -33.18
C PHE A 526 16.92 2.43 -33.39
N PRO A 527 17.51 2.39 -34.59
CA PRO A 527 16.83 2.43 -35.88
C PRO A 527 16.11 1.08 -36.11
N GLY A 528 14.79 1.13 -36.30
CA GLY A 528 13.99 -0.08 -36.52
C GLY A 528 14.07 -0.58 -37.96
N THR A 529 13.01 -1.23 -38.44
CA THR A 529 12.85 -1.61 -39.86
C THR A 529 12.57 -0.42 -40.81
N GLY A 530 12.66 0.81 -40.29
CA GLY A 530 12.44 2.09 -40.99
C GLY A 530 12.59 3.28 -40.02
N PRO A 531 12.51 4.54 -40.49
CA PRO A 531 12.59 5.72 -39.64
C PRO A 531 11.24 5.98 -38.95
N ASP A 532 10.93 5.17 -37.94
CA ASP A 532 9.78 5.39 -37.04
C ASP A 532 9.91 6.68 -36.22
N TRP A 533 11.07 7.35 -36.33
CA TRP A 533 11.44 8.57 -35.64
C TRP A 533 12.08 9.57 -36.62
N VAL A 534 11.80 10.85 -36.40
CA VAL A 534 12.37 11.96 -37.19
C VAL A 534 12.71 13.14 -36.29
N ASP A 535 13.89 13.73 -36.50
CA ASP A 535 14.29 14.97 -35.84
C ASP A 535 13.28 16.08 -36.17
N ASN A 536 12.75 16.70 -35.12
CA ASN A 536 11.76 17.76 -35.18
C ASN A 536 12.25 19.03 -34.47
N THR A 537 13.56 19.15 -34.27
CA THR A 537 14.21 20.28 -33.61
C THR A 537 14.23 21.50 -34.54
N PRO A 538 13.81 22.69 -34.09
CA PRO A 538 13.87 23.91 -34.91
C PRO A 538 15.27 24.52 -34.93
N ALA A 539 16.31 23.72 -35.20
CA ALA A 539 17.72 24.12 -35.14
C ALA A 539 18.11 25.22 -36.15
N THR A 540 17.29 25.46 -37.17
CA THR A 540 17.52 26.53 -38.15
C THR A 540 16.83 27.86 -37.78
N VAL A 541 16.02 27.87 -36.71
CA VAL A 541 15.35 29.06 -36.22
C VAL A 541 16.34 29.85 -35.35
N ALA A 542 16.51 31.14 -35.66
CA ALA A 542 17.53 31.99 -35.03
C ALA A 542 17.37 32.08 -33.50
N GLU A 543 16.13 32.00 -33.01
CA GLU A 543 15.81 32.05 -31.59
C GLU A 543 16.13 30.74 -30.85
N TRP A 544 16.28 29.62 -31.58
CA TRP A 544 16.63 28.31 -31.04
C TRP A 544 18.13 28.15 -30.87
N ASP A 545 18.89 28.38 -31.95
CA ASP A 545 20.35 28.33 -32.02
C ASP A 545 20.87 29.68 -32.52
N ASN A 546 21.00 30.64 -31.59
CA ASN A 546 21.52 31.97 -31.91
C ASN A 546 23.04 31.95 -31.81
N SER A 547 23.73 31.79 -32.94
CA SER A 547 25.20 31.76 -33.04
C SER A 547 25.90 32.99 -32.46
N GLY A 548 25.20 34.11 -32.25
CA GLY A 548 25.74 35.32 -31.60
C GLY A 548 25.48 35.40 -30.09
N SER A 549 24.47 34.70 -29.57
CA SER A 549 24.05 34.77 -28.15
C SER A 549 24.36 33.50 -27.35
N ASN A 550 24.85 32.43 -28.00
CA ASN A 550 25.17 31.14 -27.37
C ASN A 550 24.03 30.61 -26.50
N ARG A 551 22.81 30.56 -27.06
CA ARG A 551 21.62 30.05 -26.36
C ARG A 551 21.54 28.55 -26.54
N PHE A 552 21.66 27.81 -25.44
CA PHE A 552 21.61 26.35 -25.44
C PHE A 552 20.52 25.87 -24.50
N SER A 553 19.89 24.74 -24.80
CA SER A 553 19.00 24.11 -23.83
C SER A 553 19.80 23.80 -22.56
N LYS A 554 19.15 23.94 -21.41
CA LYS A 554 19.77 23.61 -20.13
C LYS A 554 20.15 22.11 -20.11
N GLU A 555 21.32 21.78 -19.57
CA GLU A 555 21.67 20.38 -19.31
C GLU A 555 20.86 19.87 -18.10
N LEU A 556 20.45 18.61 -18.11
CA LEU A 556 19.72 18.02 -16.99
C LEU A 556 20.53 18.16 -15.69
N GLN A 557 19.90 18.57 -14.59
CA GLN A 557 20.58 18.79 -13.31
C GLN A 557 20.33 17.61 -12.36
N GLY A 558 21.01 16.49 -12.60
CA GLY A 558 20.86 15.26 -11.82
C GLY A 558 20.14 14.14 -12.57
N THR A 559 19.93 13.02 -11.89
CA THR A 559 19.33 11.80 -12.47
C THR A 559 18.20 11.20 -11.63
N ASN A 560 17.86 11.83 -10.52
CA ASN A 560 16.77 11.45 -9.63
C ASN A 560 16.16 12.70 -9.00
N LYS A 561 14.96 12.57 -8.42
CA LYS A 561 14.21 13.64 -7.72
C LYS A 561 14.14 14.95 -8.51
N LEU A 562 13.98 14.82 -9.83
CA LEU A 562 14.05 15.94 -10.78
C LEU A 562 12.81 16.82 -10.69
N ILE A 563 12.99 18.09 -10.36
CA ILE A 563 11.91 19.09 -10.43
C ILE A 563 11.85 19.73 -11.84
N PRO A 564 10.74 20.39 -12.22
CA PRO A 564 10.62 21.03 -13.54
C PRO A 564 11.78 21.97 -13.86
N ALA A 565 12.28 22.72 -12.87
CA ALA A 565 13.40 23.64 -13.06
C ALA A 565 14.70 22.94 -13.45
N ASP A 566 14.90 21.66 -13.13
CA ASP A 566 16.11 20.90 -13.48
C ASP A 566 16.17 20.50 -14.95
N LYS A 567 15.03 20.59 -15.64
CA LYS A 567 14.83 20.15 -17.00
C LYS A 567 14.95 21.30 -18.00
N ALA A 568 15.41 20.97 -19.19
CA ALA A 568 15.38 21.90 -20.31
C ALA A 568 13.98 21.98 -20.90
N PHE A 569 13.26 20.86 -21.02
CA PHE A 569 11.89 20.82 -21.54
C PHE A 569 10.91 20.28 -20.48
N PRO A 570 10.48 21.08 -19.49
CA PRO A 570 9.74 20.54 -18.36
C PRO A 570 8.37 19.96 -18.71
N ALA A 571 7.70 20.48 -19.74
CA ALA A 571 6.35 20.04 -20.12
C ALA A 571 6.02 20.35 -21.59
N MET A 572 5.08 19.56 -22.14
CA MET A 572 4.40 19.82 -23.40
C MET A 572 2.89 19.77 -23.20
N ALA A 573 2.13 20.58 -23.94
CA ALA A 573 0.67 20.57 -23.90
C ALA A 573 0.09 20.86 -25.29
N VAL A 574 -1.06 20.26 -25.60
CA VAL A 574 -1.79 20.59 -26.83
C VAL A 574 -2.81 21.68 -26.52
N PHE A 575 -2.84 22.71 -27.35
CA PHE A 575 -3.85 23.77 -27.31
C PHE A 575 -4.29 24.12 -28.73
N ASN A 576 -5.59 24.03 -29.00
CA ASN A 576 -6.20 24.32 -30.31
C ASN A 576 -5.47 23.66 -31.50
N GLY A 577 -5.16 22.37 -31.36
CA GLY A 577 -4.54 21.57 -32.42
C GLY A 577 -3.05 21.87 -32.66
N LYS A 578 -2.40 22.63 -31.76
CA LYS A 578 -0.97 22.88 -31.79
C LYS A 578 -0.31 22.31 -30.53
N LEU A 579 0.89 21.77 -30.69
CA LEU A 579 1.73 21.34 -29.58
C LEU A 579 2.54 22.53 -29.09
N PHE A 580 2.40 22.86 -27.82
CA PHE A 580 3.23 23.83 -27.11
C PHE A 580 4.27 23.09 -26.28
N THR A 581 5.47 23.65 -26.19
CA THR A 581 6.52 23.17 -25.29
C THR A 581 7.23 24.34 -24.64
N ILE A 582 7.63 24.15 -23.39
CA ILE A 582 8.41 25.13 -22.63
C ILE A 582 9.87 24.70 -22.59
N ARG A 583 10.79 25.65 -22.84
CA ARG A 583 12.24 25.40 -22.88
C ARG A 583 12.98 26.35 -21.97
N ASN A 584 13.75 25.82 -21.02
CA ASN A 584 14.72 26.57 -20.22
C ASN A 584 16.09 26.53 -20.91
N THR A 585 16.68 27.71 -21.11
CA THR A 585 17.95 27.86 -21.83
C THR A 585 19.03 28.52 -20.97
N THR A 586 20.28 28.23 -21.29
CA THR A 586 21.48 28.80 -20.68
C THR A 586 22.25 29.66 -21.67
N GLY A 587 23.31 30.34 -21.21
CA GLY A 587 24.16 31.22 -22.02
C GLY A 587 23.95 32.71 -21.76
N VAL A 588 24.61 33.56 -22.55
CA VAL A 588 24.64 35.02 -22.34
C VAL A 588 23.26 35.68 -22.53
N SER A 589 22.38 35.06 -23.30
CA SER A 589 20.97 35.45 -23.46
C SER A 589 20.04 34.25 -23.20
N GLY A 590 20.42 33.40 -22.25
CA GLY A 590 19.59 32.29 -21.76
C GLY A 590 18.39 32.80 -20.97
N GLY A 591 17.38 31.96 -20.88
CA GLY A 591 16.11 32.26 -20.21
C GLY A 591 14.99 31.32 -20.66
N PRO A 592 13.78 31.53 -20.14
CA PRO A 592 12.61 30.76 -20.53
C PRO A 592 12.19 31.03 -21.98
N GLN A 593 11.67 30.02 -22.66
CA GLN A 593 11.07 30.12 -23.98
C GLN A 593 9.78 29.30 -24.04
N LEU A 594 8.76 29.83 -24.69
CA LEU A 594 7.55 29.09 -25.07
C LEU A 594 7.51 28.90 -26.58
N TRP A 595 7.36 27.67 -27.04
CA TRP A 595 7.34 27.33 -28.45
C TRP A 595 6.02 26.67 -28.82
N LYS A 596 5.56 26.88 -30.06
CA LYS A 596 4.38 26.20 -30.63
C LYS A 596 4.68 25.54 -31.97
N TYR A 597 3.98 24.44 -32.25
CA TYR A 597 4.09 23.66 -33.48
C TYR A 597 2.73 23.18 -33.94
N ASP A 598 2.42 23.36 -35.23
CA ASP A 598 1.12 23.01 -35.81
C ASP A 598 1.09 21.62 -36.47
N GLY A 599 2.19 20.87 -36.40
CA GLY A 599 2.32 19.56 -37.05
C GLY A 599 2.94 19.60 -38.45
N THR A 600 3.11 20.77 -39.05
CA THR A 600 3.51 20.93 -40.45
C THR A 600 4.61 21.98 -40.66
N ASN A 601 4.44 23.18 -40.12
CA ASN A 601 5.35 24.30 -40.24
C ASN A 601 6.41 24.28 -39.14
N PRO A 602 7.59 24.90 -39.33
CA PRO A 602 8.61 25.00 -38.29
C PRO A 602 8.06 25.56 -36.97
N TRP A 603 8.68 25.19 -35.85
CA TRP A 603 8.29 25.73 -34.54
C TRP A 603 8.41 27.26 -34.50
N GLU A 604 7.47 27.88 -33.81
CA GLU A 604 7.40 29.33 -33.63
C GLU A 604 7.58 29.68 -32.15
N LEU A 605 8.41 30.69 -31.88
CA LEU A 605 8.56 31.25 -30.53
C LEU A 605 7.34 32.13 -30.21
N VAL A 606 6.80 31.97 -29.00
CA VAL A 606 5.60 32.65 -28.51
C VAL A 606 5.99 33.66 -27.44
N ALA A 607 5.33 34.83 -27.46
CA ALA A 607 5.48 35.88 -26.47
C ALA A 607 6.94 36.31 -26.23
N SER A 608 7.70 36.42 -27.32
CA SER A 608 9.09 36.87 -27.26
C SER A 608 9.18 38.34 -26.83
N ASN A 609 10.08 38.65 -25.91
CA ASN A 609 10.43 40.02 -25.52
C ASN A 609 11.38 40.73 -26.52
N GLY A 610 11.55 40.17 -27.73
CA GLY A 610 12.46 40.68 -28.76
C GLY A 610 13.93 40.23 -28.59
N ALA A 611 14.30 39.69 -27.43
CA ALA A 611 15.59 39.03 -27.23
C ALA A 611 15.51 37.50 -27.42
N GLY A 612 14.35 36.96 -27.81
CA GLY A 612 14.14 35.51 -27.94
C GLY A 612 13.88 34.80 -26.61
N ILE A 613 13.44 35.55 -25.59
CA ILE A 613 13.05 35.05 -24.27
C ILE A 613 11.55 35.30 -24.08
N THR A 614 10.85 34.36 -23.45
CA THR A 614 9.42 34.43 -23.11
C THR A 614 9.28 34.59 -21.60
N ASN A 615 9.45 35.80 -21.08
CA ASN A 615 9.45 36.09 -19.64
C ASN A 615 8.28 36.97 -19.17
N MET A 616 7.32 37.26 -20.05
CA MET A 616 6.12 38.05 -19.74
C MET A 616 6.43 39.42 -19.11
N GLY A 617 7.44 40.12 -19.65
CA GLY A 617 7.83 41.45 -19.18
C GLY A 617 8.62 41.50 -17.87
N ASP A 618 8.83 40.38 -17.18
CA ASP A 618 9.54 40.31 -15.90
C ASP A 618 10.89 39.60 -16.04
N ALA A 619 11.98 40.30 -15.72
CA ALA A 619 13.34 39.76 -15.81
C ALA A 619 13.66 38.71 -14.73
N ASP A 620 12.91 38.67 -13.64
CA ASP A 620 13.11 37.75 -12.52
C ASP A 620 12.39 36.39 -12.74
N ASN A 621 11.60 36.27 -13.80
CA ASN A 621 11.08 34.99 -14.31
C ASN A 621 12.24 34.16 -14.90
N ALA A 622 12.92 33.41 -14.03
CA ALA A 622 14.19 32.75 -14.32
C ALA A 622 14.01 31.43 -15.10
N SER A 623 12.98 30.65 -14.77
CA SER A 623 12.67 29.37 -15.42
C SER A 623 11.18 29.26 -15.69
N ILE A 624 10.81 28.73 -16.85
CA ILE A 624 9.44 28.36 -17.18
C ILE A 624 9.25 26.90 -16.76
N THR A 625 8.29 26.63 -15.89
CA THR A 625 8.20 25.35 -15.13
C THR A 625 6.83 24.72 -15.15
N LEU A 626 5.83 25.41 -15.71
CA LEU A 626 4.47 24.90 -15.87
C LEU A 626 3.95 25.19 -17.27
N LEU A 627 3.36 24.17 -17.91
CA LEU A 627 2.58 24.30 -19.13
C LEU A 627 1.39 23.34 -19.07
N VAL A 628 0.18 23.87 -18.92
CA VAL A 628 -1.03 23.05 -18.71
C VAL A 628 -2.21 23.66 -19.46
N LEU A 629 -2.97 22.83 -20.17
CA LEU A 629 -4.30 23.20 -20.65
C LEU A 629 -5.33 23.01 -19.53
N ASN A 630 -6.09 24.05 -19.21
CA ASN A 630 -7.19 23.99 -18.26
C ASN A 630 -8.42 24.72 -18.82
N GLY A 631 -9.47 23.95 -19.09
CA GLY A 631 -10.60 24.40 -19.92
C GLY A 631 -10.12 24.82 -21.31
N ASP A 632 -10.50 26.02 -21.72
CA ASP A 632 -10.15 26.61 -23.00
C ASP A 632 -8.92 27.56 -22.92
N ARG A 633 -8.18 27.52 -21.81
CA ARG A 633 -7.03 28.41 -21.58
C ARG A 633 -5.74 27.62 -21.40
N LEU A 634 -4.68 28.08 -22.07
CA LEU A 634 -3.33 27.55 -21.88
C LEU A 634 -2.63 28.34 -20.76
N TYR A 635 -2.21 27.64 -19.71
CA TYR A 635 -1.50 28.19 -18.57
C TYR A 635 0.00 27.99 -18.70
N VAL A 636 0.75 29.01 -18.30
CA VAL A 636 2.20 29.05 -18.30
C VAL A 636 2.67 29.59 -16.95
N GLY A 637 3.60 28.89 -16.29
CA GLY A 637 4.11 29.27 -14.98
C GLY A 637 5.62 29.42 -14.94
N TYR A 638 6.07 30.33 -14.09
CA TYR A 638 7.48 30.69 -13.93
C TYR A 638 7.93 30.59 -12.48
N ASP A 639 9.14 30.06 -12.30
CA ASP A 639 9.90 30.19 -11.07
C ASP A 639 10.49 31.60 -11.00
N ASN A 640 10.27 32.27 -9.88
CA ASN A 640 10.74 33.62 -9.64
C ASN A 640 11.05 33.76 -8.14
N ALA A 641 12.33 33.95 -7.82
CA ALA A 641 12.82 33.99 -6.45
C ALA A 641 12.67 35.36 -5.78
N VAL A 642 12.37 36.41 -6.55
CA VAL A 642 12.26 37.79 -6.08
C VAL A 642 10.82 38.11 -5.71
N ASP A 643 9.91 37.96 -6.67
CA ASP A 643 8.49 38.28 -6.51
C ASP A 643 7.62 37.06 -6.19
N GLY A 644 8.22 35.87 -6.18
CA GLY A 644 7.50 34.60 -6.09
C GLY A 644 6.95 34.15 -7.43
N VAL A 645 6.54 32.88 -7.51
CA VAL A 645 6.06 32.24 -8.74
C VAL A 645 5.02 33.10 -9.47
N GLN A 646 5.11 33.12 -10.79
CA GLN A 646 4.14 33.81 -11.63
C GLN A 646 3.36 32.83 -12.47
N LEU A 647 2.04 33.00 -12.50
CA LEU A 647 1.15 32.21 -13.35
C LEU A 647 0.45 33.13 -14.35
N TRP A 648 0.57 32.77 -15.61
CA TRP A 648 -0.03 33.44 -16.74
C TRP A 648 -0.93 32.45 -17.48
N ARG A 649 -1.93 32.97 -18.19
CA ARG A 649 -2.76 32.17 -19.09
C ARG A 649 -3.10 32.97 -20.34
N THR A 650 -3.45 32.30 -21.43
CA THR A 650 -3.97 33.01 -22.62
C THR A 650 -5.13 33.92 -22.24
N VAL A 651 -5.33 35.06 -22.91
CA VAL A 651 -6.51 35.94 -22.74
C VAL A 651 -7.77 35.26 -23.29
N ASP A 652 -8.95 35.68 -22.82
CA ASP A 652 -10.22 35.09 -23.22
C ASP A 652 -10.46 35.16 -24.73
N GLY A 653 -10.89 34.03 -25.30
CA GLY A 653 -11.07 33.87 -26.75
C GLY A 653 -9.79 33.81 -27.59
N VAL A 654 -8.60 33.91 -27.00
CA VAL A 654 -7.33 33.74 -27.73
C VAL A 654 -7.09 32.25 -27.98
N THR A 655 -7.16 31.84 -29.24
CA THR A 655 -6.96 30.44 -29.63
C THR A 655 -5.58 30.12 -30.21
N ASP A 656 -4.81 31.14 -30.59
CA ASP A 656 -3.49 30.98 -31.23
C ASP A 656 -2.49 32.03 -30.74
N PRO A 657 -2.06 31.95 -29.47
CA PRO A 657 -1.20 32.97 -28.88
C PRO A 657 0.14 33.08 -29.61
N ALA A 658 0.61 34.30 -29.79
CA ALA A 658 1.88 34.63 -30.42
C ALA A 658 2.64 35.75 -29.69
N LEU A 659 1.93 36.68 -29.04
CA LEU A 659 2.47 37.86 -28.38
C LEU A 659 2.30 37.79 -26.87
N GLU A 660 3.08 38.58 -26.11
CA GLU A 660 2.90 38.72 -24.66
C GLU A 660 1.48 39.20 -24.30
N ALA A 661 0.93 40.11 -25.09
CA ALA A 661 -0.44 40.64 -24.91
C ALA A 661 -1.55 39.59 -25.12
N ASP A 662 -1.21 38.42 -25.65
CA ASP A 662 -2.13 37.28 -25.76
C ASP A 662 -2.26 36.52 -24.43
N PHE A 663 -1.53 36.94 -23.39
CA PHE A 663 -1.57 36.36 -22.05
C PHE A 663 -1.97 37.41 -20.99
N GLU A 664 -2.59 36.92 -19.92
CA GLU A 664 -2.93 37.67 -18.71
C GLU A 664 -2.38 36.96 -17.48
N GLN A 665 -1.92 37.73 -16.50
CA GLN A 665 -1.50 37.19 -15.22
C GLN A 665 -2.74 36.73 -14.43
N VAL A 666 -2.70 35.51 -13.88
CA VAL A 666 -3.85 34.86 -13.25
C VAL A 666 -4.08 35.37 -11.83
N SER A 667 -3.00 35.72 -11.13
CA SER A 667 -2.98 36.06 -9.71
C SER A 667 -1.85 37.04 -9.39
N THR A 668 -1.81 37.55 -8.17
CA THR A 668 -0.62 38.23 -7.66
C THR A 668 0.58 37.27 -7.63
N SER A 669 1.78 37.82 -7.76
CA SER A 669 3.03 37.05 -7.68
C SER A 669 3.11 36.28 -6.36
N GLY A 670 3.61 35.06 -6.43
CA GLY A 670 3.68 34.13 -5.30
C GLY A 670 2.33 33.72 -4.72
N PHE A 671 1.21 33.95 -5.42
CA PHE A 671 -0.16 33.66 -4.92
C PHE A 671 -0.46 34.36 -3.58
N GLY A 672 0.14 35.52 -3.34
CA GLY A 672 0.03 36.26 -2.08
C GLY A 672 1.09 35.90 -1.02
N ASP A 673 1.95 34.91 -1.25
CA ASP A 673 3.08 34.54 -0.38
C ASP A 673 4.38 34.30 -1.18
N ALA A 674 4.91 35.39 -1.74
CA ALA A 674 6.15 35.41 -2.52
C ALA A 674 7.39 34.85 -1.79
N ALA A 675 7.44 34.99 -0.46
CA ALA A 675 8.58 34.55 0.34
C ALA A 675 8.69 33.02 0.45
N ASN A 676 7.60 32.31 0.16
CA ASN A 676 7.53 30.87 0.30
C ASN A 676 7.15 30.14 -1.00
N ASN A 677 6.53 30.84 -1.95
CA ASN A 677 6.21 30.29 -3.26
C ASN A 677 7.16 30.89 -4.31
N GLN A 678 8.33 30.27 -4.50
CA GLN A 678 9.37 30.73 -5.44
C GLN A 678 9.58 29.77 -6.61
N ARG A 679 9.12 28.52 -6.48
CA ARG A 679 9.26 27.46 -7.48
C ARG A 679 7.96 26.69 -7.67
N ILE A 680 7.69 26.27 -8.89
CA ILE A 680 6.61 25.34 -9.23
C ILE A 680 7.21 23.94 -9.39
N TYR A 681 6.72 23.00 -8.59
CA TYR A 681 7.16 21.60 -8.58
C TYR A 681 6.32 20.75 -9.53
N ASN A 682 5.04 21.06 -9.67
CA ASN A 682 4.16 20.41 -10.63
C ASN A 682 2.84 21.18 -10.79
N GLY A 683 2.09 20.90 -11.85
CA GLY A 683 0.70 21.31 -11.95
C GLY A 683 -0.08 20.44 -12.92
N ILE A 684 -1.35 20.21 -12.61
CA ILE A 684 -2.24 19.34 -13.39
C ILE A 684 -3.61 19.98 -13.56
N SER A 685 -4.26 19.64 -14.67
CA SER A 685 -5.65 19.98 -14.92
C SER A 685 -6.54 18.74 -14.88
N ILE A 686 -7.68 18.85 -14.20
CA ILE A 686 -8.70 17.82 -14.10
C ILE A 686 -10.10 18.42 -14.24
N ALA A 687 -10.91 17.82 -15.12
CA ALA A 687 -12.30 18.18 -15.29
C ALA A 687 -13.16 17.32 -14.36
N SER A 688 -14.07 17.95 -13.61
CA SER A 688 -15.06 17.26 -12.79
C SER A 688 -16.35 18.07 -12.75
N GLU A 689 -17.49 17.40 -12.94
CA GLU A 689 -18.83 18.02 -12.89
C GLU A 689 -18.99 19.28 -13.77
N GLY A 690 -18.30 19.32 -14.91
CA GLY A 690 -18.33 20.46 -15.83
C GLY A 690 -17.46 21.64 -15.43
N THR A 691 -16.62 21.51 -14.41
CA THR A 691 -15.62 22.50 -13.99
C THR A 691 -14.21 21.97 -14.29
N ASP A 692 -13.36 22.83 -14.86
CA ASP A 692 -11.96 22.51 -15.10
C ASP A 692 -11.09 23.06 -13.96
N TYR A 693 -10.58 22.18 -13.11
CA TYR A 693 -9.72 22.55 -11.98
C TYR A 693 -8.25 22.50 -12.37
N LEU A 694 -7.50 23.54 -12.01
CA LEU A 694 -6.05 23.60 -12.10
C LEU A 694 -5.49 23.52 -10.68
N TRP A 695 -4.68 22.49 -10.44
CA TRP A 695 -3.95 22.29 -9.18
C TRP A 695 -2.47 22.54 -9.41
N ILE A 696 -1.84 23.27 -8.48
CA ILE A 696 -0.45 23.70 -8.57
C ILE A 696 0.25 23.35 -7.27
N LEU A 697 1.37 22.66 -7.39
CA LEU A 697 2.29 22.37 -6.31
C LEU A 697 3.47 23.34 -6.41
N CYS A 698 3.65 24.19 -5.41
CA CYS A 698 4.72 25.18 -5.36
C CYS A 698 5.41 25.20 -3.99
N GLY A 699 6.50 25.95 -3.88
CA GLY A 699 7.25 26.10 -2.64
C GLY A 699 8.57 26.82 -2.87
N LYS A 700 9.56 26.54 -2.04
CA LYS A 700 10.94 27.04 -2.19
C LYS A 700 11.93 25.97 -1.78
N ALA A 701 13.19 26.12 -2.19
CA ALA A 701 14.28 25.26 -1.71
C ALA A 701 14.34 25.24 -0.18
N ALA A 702 14.56 24.07 0.40
CA ALA A 702 14.55 23.83 1.85
C ALA A 702 13.31 24.40 2.58
N GLY A 703 12.17 24.51 1.90
CA GLY A 703 10.88 24.91 2.46
C GLY A 703 9.85 23.80 2.39
N SER A 704 8.66 24.06 2.93
CA SER A 704 7.52 23.16 2.78
C SER A 704 6.86 23.33 1.42
N LEU A 705 6.39 22.20 0.88
CA LEU A 705 5.54 22.18 -0.31
C LEU A 705 4.15 22.73 0.01
N ARG A 706 3.54 23.34 -1.00
CA ARG A 706 2.27 24.07 -0.85
C ARG A 706 1.40 23.84 -2.05
N VAL A 707 0.13 23.63 -1.79
CA VAL A 707 -0.85 23.28 -2.81
C VAL A 707 -1.79 24.45 -2.99
N TYR A 708 -1.98 24.86 -4.24
CA TYR A 708 -2.95 25.89 -4.62
C TYR A 708 -3.86 25.33 -5.70
N ARG A 709 -5.05 25.93 -5.80
CA ARG A 709 -6.02 25.58 -6.82
C ARG A 709 -6.72 26.80 -7.39
N THR A 710 -7.08 26.71 -8.66
CA THR A 710 -8.08 27.57 -9.29
C THR A 710 -8.99 26.74 -10.20
N ASN A 711 -10.04 27.36 -10.73
CA ASN A 711 -10.85 26.78 -11.78
C ASN A 711 -11.04 27.73 -12.96
N ASN A 712 -11.35 27.14 -14.11
CA ASN A 712 -11.98 27.81 -15.24
C ASN A 712 -13.38 27.23 -15.42
N ASN A 713 -14.35 28.13 -15.63
CA ASN A 713 -15.73 27.81 -15.95
C ASN A 713 -16.04 28.14 -17.40
#